data_AF-A0A8J4X333-F1
#
_entry.id   AF-A0A8J4X333-F1
#
_cell.length_a   1.000
_cell.length_b   1.000
_cell.length_c   1.000
_cell.angle_alpha   90.00
_cell.angle_beta   90.00
_cell.angle_gamma   90.00
#
_symmetry.space_group_name_H-M   'P 1'
#
loop_
_entity.id
_entity.type
_entity.pdbx_description
1 polymer ?
#
loop_
_entity_poly.entity_id
_entity_poly.type
_entity_poly.pdbx_seq_one_letter_code
_entity_poly.pdbx_strand_id
1 'polypeptide(L)'
;MKTWPIFILAFIFVRITTALVPKPDKRVNGADWYYLNDRIIYVHKYPHCYILHDAQKRLSERLRQRPVPLDSILPATPKKGLTEIRIQIEKGCNESRSLMWPSEKMNEQYSLSVSDGKIELQAEEVWGILHGLETIAQLVRLNQHSTSVIQEQFIEDKPRFVHRGYLIDTSRHFLDLEHILQFVGSYDPEIAIYTQNDIKRVLEYCRLRGVRVLPEFDSPGHTVSWGKGEPELLTKCYSDGRPNGQLGPIDPTTEFTYKFMSKLITEIKSVFLEKLIHLGGDEVDFSCWASNPDIQSFMKLMDYGTDYAKLQSYYMRKVIDLTQTTGRHPSTAVVWQEVFDDGFRDVNNTIIHVWKMENWQDEMRRITEAGFPVIYSSRWYLNYIEYGIDWPKYYDLDPTEFGGTPKQVALVRGGEATMWSEYVDETNLISRSWPRGAAVAERLWTNGDLSADEFRPRLEQLRCQMLSITALVPKPFTVEPGTEVYIVSSEVAFEHDYKNCYILHDAVRRLADRLRLRHWPTNNQTLPTAMISTVRIRITRGCDESVEALWPSESMNEMYSVQVEDGEIVIEAEEIWGVLHGLETVAQLVHRSQTNTPIIEAQRIDDKPLYPHRGFLIDTSRHYLDLKHIFQFVDAMAIVKMNILHWHIVDETSFPYSSYTFPELSRKGAYDPQAYVYTQDDVKHVLDYCRLRGIRVMPEFDTPGHTKCWGKGYPDLLTKCYSEGKPDGQLGPVNPTTDYTYDFMQKLLDEVKTVFPDNVIHLGGDEVNFVCWASNPDVQAFMEKMKFGDDYSKLQSYYMERISELAQKAGGGRPMTTFVWQEVFDHGFRDTKNMVIHVWKNEDWKEEMKRITAAGFPVIYSSIWYLNVIEYGVDWIRFYNLDPADFGGTPEQIALVRGGEAAMWGEYVDETNLISRSWPRGAAVAERLWSSGRLDYHEFAPRLEELRCRMLTYGLNAEPVNGAGRCPV
;
A
#
# COMPACT_ATOMS: atom_id res chain seq x y z
N MET A 1 -39.51 -4.04 37.39
CA MET A 1 -39.66 -5.47 37.01
C MET A 1 -38.37 -5.95 36.34
N LYS A 2 -37.91 -7.15 36.73
CA LYS A 2 -37.38 -8.24 35.85
C LYS A 2 -36.47 -7.89 34.66
N THR A 3 -35.14 -7.92 34.89
CA THR A 3 -34.11 -8.69 34.15
C THR A 3 -33.95 -8.62 32.60
N TRP A 4 -34.79 -7.90 31.86
CA TRP A 4 -34.80 -7.94 30.39
C TRP A 4 -33.54 -7.43 29.65
N PRO A 5 -32.85 -6.35 30.07
CA PRO A 5 -31.71 -5.81 29.30
C PRO A 5 -30.55 -6.81 29.15
N ILE A 6 -30.32 -7.63 30.18
CA ILE A 6 -29.26 -8.65 30.18
C ILE A 6 -29.55 -9.72 29.11
N PHE A 7 -30.81 -10.13 28.96
CA PHE A 7 -31.19 -11.12 27.96
C PHE A 7 -31.05 -10.60 26.53
N ILE A 8 -31.39 -9.33 26.25
CA ILE A 8 -31.31 -8.78 24.89
C ILE A 8 -29.85 -8.59 24.46
N LEU A 9 -29.00 -8.02 25.33
CA LEU A 9 -27.56 -7.93 25.07
C LEU A 9 -26.94 -9.32 24.87
N ALA A 10 -27.22 -10.27 25.78
CA ALA A 10 -26.75 -11.64 25.63
C ALA A 10 -27.22 -12.28 24.31
N PHE A 11 -28.49 -12.12 23.91
CA PHE A 11 -29.01 -12.69 22.66
C PHE A 11 -28.33 -12.14 21.41
N ILE A 12 -27.89 -10.88 21.39
CA ILE A 12 -27.19 -10.28 20.25
C ILE A 12 -25.77 -10.86 20.13
N PHE A 13 -24.96 -10.77 21.18
CA PHE A 13 -23.61 -11.35 21.17
C PHE A 13 -23.62 -12.89 21.00
N VAL A 14 -24.62 -13.59 21.57
CA VAL A 14 -24.81 -15.04 21.37
C VAL A 14 -25.24 -15.37 19.94
N ARG A 15 -26.06 -14.55 19.26
CA ARG A 15 -26.36 -14.77 17.83
C ARG A 15 -25.14 -14.58 16.93
N ILE A 16 -24.25 -13.63 17.27
CA ILE A 16 -23.00 -13.41 16.54
C ILE A 16 -22.04 -14.60 16.76
N THR A 17 -21.89 -15.09 18.00
CA THR A 17 -20.95 -16.18 18.34
C THR A 17 -21.44 -17.59 18.02
N THR A 18 -22.75 -17.86 18.02
CA THR A 18 -23.27 -19.24 17.79
C THR A 18 -23.05 -19.77 16.37
N ALA A 19 -22.71 -18.92 15.40
CA ALA A 19 -22.28 -19.33 14.06
C ALA A 19 -20.82 -19.84 14.02
N LEU A 20 -20.01 -19.59 15.05
CA LEU A 20 -18.56 -19.82 15.07
C LEU A 20 -18.11 -21.05 15.85
N VAL A 21 -19.04 -21.88 16.34
CA VAL A 21 -18.70 -23.08 17.13
C VAL A 21 -18.46 -24.27 16.19
N PRO A 22 -17.20 -24.74 16.00
CA PRO A 22 -16.96 -25.97 15.26
C PRO A 22 -17.60 -27.15 16.02
N LYS A 23 -18.19 -28.10 15.29
CA LYS A 23 -18.54 -29.39 15.88
C LYS A 23 -17.25 -30.17 16.09
N PRO A 24 -17.06 -30.87 17.23
CA PRO A 24 -15.91 -31.74 17.40
C PRO A 24 -15.99 -32.92 16.42
N ASP A 25 -14.90 -33.17 15.71
CA ASP A 25 -14.80 -34.28 14.75
C ASP A 25 -14.94 -35.63 15.44
N LYS A 26 -14.52 -35.69 16.72
CA LYS A 26 -14.60 -36.89 17.56
C LYS A 26 -14.80 -36.51 19.02
N ARG A 27 -15.53 -37.34 19.76
CA ARG A 27 -15.66 -37.27 21.23
C ARG A 27 -15.23 -38.60 21.83
N VAL A 28 -14.28 -38.57 22.78
CA VAL A 28 -13.71 -39.76 23.43
C VAL A 28 -13.62 -39.53 24.92
N ASN A 29 -14.20 -40.43 25.73
CA ASN A 29 -14.16 -40.39 27.21
C ASN A 29 -14.59 -39.03 27.83
N GLY A 30 -15.46 -38.28 27.16
CA GLY A 30 -15.92 -36.95 27.60
C GLY A 30 -15.02 -35.77 27.19
N ALA A 31 -13.90 -36.02 26.50
CA ALA A 31 -13.12 -34.99 25.81
C ALA A 31 -13.57 -34.87 24.34
N ASP A 32 -13.56 -33.64 23.85
CA ASP A 32 -13.78 -33.23 22.47
C ASP A 32 -12.44 -33.07 21.76
N TRP A 33 -12.39 -33.56 20.51
CA TRP A 33 -11.21 -33.62 19.67
C TRP A 33 -11.49 -32.84 18.38
N TYR A 34 -10.59 -31.93 18.04
CA TYR A 34 -10.66 -31.10 16.83
C TYR A 34 -9.37 -31.29 16.03
N TYR A 35 -9.47 -31.67 14.76
CA TYR A 35 -8.32 -31.94 13.89
C TYR A 35 -7.90 -30.71 13.10
N LEU A 36 -6.59 -30.53 12.99
CA LEU A 36 -5.93 -29.58 12.11
C LEU A 36 -5.09 -30.33 11.09
N ASN A 37 -5.44 -30.17 9.80
CA ASN A 37 -4.74 -30.75 8.65
C ASN A 37 -4.49 -32.27 8.79
N ASP A 38 -5.47 -33.00 9.34
CA ASP A 38 -5.44 -34.44 9.64
C ASP A 38 -4.26 -34.93 10.50
N ARG A 39 -3.50 -34.02 11.15
CA ARG A 39 -2.23 -34.33 11.82
C ARG A 39 -2.10 -33.81 13.25
N ILE A 40 -2.60 -32.62 13.55
CA ILE A 40 -2.53 -32.01 14.89
C ILE A 40 -3.91 -32.04 15.52
N ILE A 41 -3.99 -32.45 16.79
CA ILE A 41 -5.26 -32.65 17.50
C ILE A 41 -5.33 -31.74 18.72
N TYR A 42 -6.34 -30.85 18.78
CA TYR A 42 -6.70 -30.17 20.02
C TYR A 42 -7.60 -31.07 20.86
N VAL A 43 -7.25 -31.27 22.14
CA VAL A 43 -8.00 -32.15 23.07
C VAL A 43 -8.38 -31.37 24.33
N HIS A 44 -9.69 -31.18 24.55
CA HIS A 44 -10.22 -30.49 25.73
C HIS A 44 -11.67 -30.89 26.05
N LYS A 45 -12.25 -30.35 27.12
CA LYS A 45 -13.62 -30.70 27.60
C LYS A 45 -14.58 -29.51 27.62
N TYR A 46 -14.39 -28.54 26.72
CA TYR A 46 -15.04 -27.22 26.76
C TYR A 46 -15.78 -26.85 25.46
N PRO A 47 -16.80 -27.61 25.01
CA PRO A 47 -17.53 -27.40 23.73
C PRO A 47 -18.39 -26.12 23.66
N HIS A 48 -18.37 -25.31 24.72
CA HIS A 48 -19.11 -24.06 24.84
C HIS A 48 -18.17 -22.90 25.22
N CYS A 49 -16.88 -23.00 24.89
CA CYS A 49 -15.90 -21.96 25.15
C CYS A 49 -15.55 -21.27 23.82
N TYR A 50 -16.28 -20.21 23.48
CA TYR A 50 -16.17 -19.56 22.17
C TYR A 50 -14.84 -18.83 22.02
N ILE A 51 -14.36 -18.22 23.12
CA ILE A 51 -13.00 -17.64 23.23
C ILE A 51 -11.91 -18.67 22.84
N LEU A 52 -12.03 -19.91 23.35
CA LEU A 52 -11.05 -20.96 23.06
C LEU A 52 -11.13 -21.44 21.61
N HIS A 53 -12.33 -21.56 21.03
CA HIS A 53 -12.48 -21.99 19.65
C HIS A 53 -11.97 -20.93 18.64
N ASP A 54 -12.19 -19.63 18.91
CA ASP A 54 -11.56 -18.54 18.14
C ASP A 54 -10.03 -18.60 18.21
N ALA A 55 -9.46 -18.77 19.40
CA ALA A 55 -8.02 -18.85 19.59
C ALA A 55 -7.39 -20.12 18.96
N GLN A 56 -8.06 -21.27 19.05
CA GLN A 56 -7.69 -22.50 18.33
C GLN A 56 -7.69 -22.29 16.82
N LYS A 57 -8.71 -21.62 16.28
CA LYS A 57 -8.81 -21.29 14.85
C LYS A 57 -7.66 -20.37 14.42
N ARG A 58 -7.43 -19.26 15.13
CA ARG A 58 -6.35 -18.30 14.82
C ARG A 58 -4.96 -18.92 14.92
N LEU A 59 -4.70 -19.77 15.93
CA LEU A 59 -3.46 -20.53 16.00
C LEU A 59 -3.34 -21.48 14.80
N SER A 60 -4.41 -22.21 14.47
CA SER A 60 -4.43 -23.13 13.33
C SER A 60 -4.12 -22.46 11.99
N GLU A 61 -4.66 -21.27 11.76
CA GLU A 61 -4.41 -20.46 10.56
C GLU A 61 -2.94 -20.00 10.52
N ARG A 62 -2.44 -19.42 11.62
CA ARG A 62 -1.03 -19.01 11.73
C ARG A 62 -0.02 -20.16 11.65
N LEU A 63 -0.39 -21.38 12.05
CA LEU A 63 0.47 -22.57 11.92
C LEU A 63 0.48 -23.15 10.50
N ARG A 64 -0.50 -22.82 9.65
CA ARG A 64 -0.48 -23.15 8.21
C ARG A 64 0.45 -22.23 7.42
N GLN A 65 0.54 -20.95 7.81
CA GLN A 65 1.19 -19.87 7.04
C GLN A 65 2.66 -19.60 7.46
N ARG A 66 3.46 -20.60 7.90
CA ARG A 66 4.60 -20.37 8.84
C ARG A 66 6.01 -20.93 8.49
N PRO A 67 7.14 -20.31 8.99
CA PRO A 67 8.48 -20.90 9.20
C PRO A 67 8.49 -22.32 9.83
N VAL A 68 9.46 -23.27 9.69
CA VAL A 68 10.86 -23.38 9.20
C VAL A 68 11.69 -22.09 9.27
N PRO A 69 12.44 -21.89 10.36
CA PRO A 69 13.67 -21.10 10.32
C PRO A 69 14.74 -21.83 9.50
N LEU A 70 15.64 -21.08 8.86
CA LEU A 70 16.91 -21.63 8.38
C LEU A 70 17.66 -22.34 9.53
N ASP A 71 18.19 -23.54 9.28
CA ASP A 71 18.79 -24.46 10.28
C ASP A 71 20.17 -24.00 10.85
N SER A 72 20.46 -22.68 10.88
CA SER A 72 21.82 -22.17 11.11
C SER A 72 22.15 -21.66 12.54
N ILE A 73 21.18 -21.59 13.47
CA ILE A 73 21.38 -20.89 14.77
C ILE A 73 20.95 -21.69 16.03
N LEU A 74 20.12 -22.73 15.94
CA LEU A 74 19.44 -23.30 17.14
C LEU A 74 19.68 -24.82 17.37
N PRO A 75 19.44 -25.33 18.61
CA PRO A 75 19.81 -26.70 19.00
C PRO A 75 19.05 -27.81 18.25
N ALA A 76 19.58 -29.03 18.38
CA ALA A 76 19.16 -30.24 17.67
C ALA A 76 17.64 -30.37 17.48
N THR A 77 17.23 -30.39 16.21
CA THR A 77 15.82 -30.38 15.78
C THR A 77 15.02 -31.54 16.40
N PRO A 78 13.82 -31.28 16.97
CA PRO A 78 13.03 -32.33 17.63
C PRO A 78 12.68 -33.49 16.69
N LYS A 79 12.95 -34.73 17.14
CA LYS A 79 12.79 -35.96 16.34
C LYS A 79 11.34 -36.39 16.10
N LYS A 80 10.36 -35.71 16.71
CA LYS A 80 8.93 -35.98 16.57
C LYS A 80 8.18 -34.71 16.21
N GLY A 81 7.21 -34.85 15.32
CA GLY A 81 6.24 -33.81 15.03
C GLY A 81 5.31 -33.57 16.22
N LEU A 82 4.80 -32.35 16.32
CA LEU A 82 3.64 -31.99 17.11
C LEU A 82 2.42 -32.77 16.59
N THR A 83 1.77 -33.52 17.48
CA THR A 83 0.60 -34.36 17.18
C THR A 83 -0.61 -33.97 18.02
N GLU A 84 -0.40 -33.40 19.21
CA GLU A 84 -1.47 -33.19 20.19
C GLU A 84 -1.23 -31.92 21.02
N ILE A 85 -2.26 -31.09 21.16
CA ILE A 85 -2.31 -29.94 22.07
C ILE A 85 -3.45 -30.19 23.06
N ARG A 86 -3.10 -30.57 24.29
CA ARG A 86 -4.04 -30.72 25.39
C ARG A 86 -4.24 -29.40 26.10
N ILE A 87 -5.49 -29.06 26.39
CA ILE A 87 -5.84 -27.78 27.00
C ILE A 87 -6.65 -28.02 28.28
N GLN A 88 -6.09 -27.64 29.42
CA GLN A 88 -6.72 -27.73 30.74
C GLN A 88 -6.95 -26.34 31.33
N ILE A 89 -8.22 -25.99 31.51
CA ILE A 89 -8.66 -24.81 32.26
C ILE A 89 -9.20 -25.30 33.61
N GLU A 90 -8.59 -24.90 34.72
CA GLU A 90 -8.92 -25.44 36.05
C GLU A 90 -10.34 -25.07 36.50
N LYS A 91 -10.69 -23.77 36.45
CA LYS A 91 -12.07 -23.27 36.66
C LYS A 91 -13.04 -23.71 35.55
N GLY A 92 -12.51 -24.26 34.45
CA GLY A 92 -13.23 -24.55 33.23
C GLY A 92 -13.62 -23.30 32.42
N CYS A 93 -14.24 -23.53 31.27
CA CYS A 93 -14.82 -22.48 30.43
C CYS A 93 -16.15 -22.96 29.85
N ASN A 94 -17.21 -22.15 29.99
CA ASN A 94 -18.55 -22.47 29.50
C ASN A 94 -19.42 -21.21 29.37
N GLU A 95 -19.63 -20.77 28.14
CA GLU A 95 -20.32 -19.53 27.77
C GLU A 95 -21.79 -19.75 27.40
N SER A 96 -22.30 -20.99 27.50
CA SER A 96 -23.68 -21.37 27.11
C SER A 96 -24.81 -20.70 27.93
N ARG A 97 -24.47 -19.99 29.01
CA ARG A 97 -25.41 -19.27 29.89
C ARG A 97 -25.09 -17.79 30.08
N SER A 98 -23.83 -17.42 29.94
CA SER A 98 -23.32 -16.04 30.02
C SER A 98 -21.95 -16.03 29.36
N LEU A 99 -21.67 -15.01 28.55
CA LEU A 99 -20.34 -14.80 27.97
C LEU A 99 -19.34 -14.46 29.07
N MET A 100 -18.09 -14.88 28.87
CA MET A 100 -16.96 -14.52 29.71
C MET A 100 -16.28 -13.25 29.18
N TRP A 101 -15.86 -12.36 30.08
CA TRP A 101 -15.27 -11.06 29.75
C TRP A 101 -13.95 -10.86 30.51
N PRO A 102 -12.91 -10.27 29.89
CA PRO A 102 -11.66 -9.97 30.57
C PRO A 102 -11.84 -8.87 31.62
N SER A 103 -10.97 -8.84 32.64
CA SER A 103 -11.02 -7.85 33.73
C SER A 103 -9.68 -7.81 34.49
N GLU A 104 -9.42 -6.77 35.29
CA GLU A 104 -8.21 -6.68 36.14
C GLU A 104 -7.95 -7.88 37.08
N LYS A 105 -8.94 -8.75 37.31
CA LYS A 105 -8.85 -9.91 38.21
C LYS A 105 -8.74 -11.25 37.49
N MET A 106 -8.62 -11.23 36.16
CA MET A 106 -8.50 -12.42 35.35
C MET A 106 -7.13 -13.08 35.51
N ASN A 107 -7.06 -14.41 35.53
CA ASN A 107 -5.75 -15.07 35.60
C ASN A 107 -5.18 -15.33 34.19
N GLU A 108 -4.08 -14.65 33.91
CA GLU A 108 -3.31 -14.71 32.66
C GLU A 108 -2.08 -15.63 32.75
N GLN A 109 -1.79 -16.18 33.94
CA GLN A 109 -0.71 -17.16 34.14
C GLN A 109 -1.06 -18.48 33.46
N TYR A 110 -0.05 -19.08 32.81
CA TYR A 110 -0.14 -20.41 32.23
C TYR A 110 1.14 -21.21 32.48
N SER A 111 1.00 -22.54 32.36
CA SER A 111 2.11 -23.47 32.26
C SER A 111 1.97 -24.28 30.97
N LEU A 112 3.09 -24.44 30.27
CA LEU A 112 3.19 -25.16 29.02
C LEU A 112 4.32 -26.18 29.16
N SER A 113 4.00 -27.46 29.01
CA SER A 113 4.99 -28.54 28.96
C SER A 113 4.98 -29.22 27.60
N VAL A 114 6.16 -29.42 27.03
CA VAL A 114 6.35 -30.04 25.72
C VAL A 114 7.13 -31.34 25.90
N SER A 115 6.52 -32.47 25.52
CA SER A 115 7.17 -33.78 25.57
C SER A 115 6.65 -34.71 24.47
N ASP A 116 7.53 -35.51 23.88
CA ASP A 116 7.23 -36.56 22.89
C ASP A 116 6.41 -36.11 21.66
N GLY A 117 6.48 -34.82 21.29
CA GLY A 117 5.65 -34.25 20.22
C GLY A 117 4.22 -33.88 20.66
N LYS A 118 4.02 -33.60 21.95
CA LYS A 118 2.75 -33.17 22.54
C LYS A 118 2.96 -31.95 23.42
N ILE A 119 1.92 -31.13 23.52
CA ILE A 119 1.88 -29.95 24.39
C ILE A 119 0.74 -30.14 25.40
N GLU A 120 1.05 -30.11 26.69
CA GLU A 120 0.07 -29.92 27.75
C GLU A 120 0.10 -28.44 28.14
N LEU A 121 -0.94 -27.69 27.78
CA LEU A 121 -1.13 -26.28 28.14
C LEU A 121 -2.20 -26.16 29.23
N GLN A 122 -1.83 -25.63 30.39
CA GLN A 122 -2.67 -25.55 31.58
C GLN A 122 -2.70 -24.13 32.16
N ALA A 123 -3.89 -23.64 32.51
CA ALA A 123 -4.09 -22.35 33.18
C ALA A 123 -5.31 -22.40 34.10
N GLU A 124 -5.36 -21.51 35.10
CA GLU A 124 -6.50 -21.42 36.02
C GLU A 124 -7.78 -20.98 35.26
N GLU A 125 -7.62 -20.07 34.29
CA GLU A 125 -8.68 -19.46 33.48
C GLU A 125 -8.32 -19.46 31.98
N VAL A 126 -9.30 -19.20 31.11
CA VAL A 126 -9.12 -19.22 29.65
C VAL A 126 -8.11 -18.19 29.14
N TRP A 127 -7.88 -17.11 29.89
CA TRP A 127 -7.00 -16.00 29.49
C TRP A 127 -5.52 -16.41 29.47
N GLY A 128 -5.08 -17.21 30.45
CA GLY A 128 -3.76 -17.86 30.38
C GLY A 128 -3.63 -18.84 29.20
N ILE A 129 -4.72 -19.51 28.81
CA ILE A 129 -4.71 -20.34 27.58
C ILE A 129 -4.54 -19.49 26.33
N LEU A 130 -5.09 -18.27 26.25
CA LEU A 130 -4.87 -17.37 25.10
C LEU A 130 -3.38 -17.05 24.94
N HIS A 131 -2.73 -16.56 26.00
CA HIS A 131 -1.30 -16.25 25.96
C HIS A 131 -0.45 -17.50 25.72
N GLY A 132 -0.82 -18.63 26.32
CA GLY A 132 -0.20 -19.92 26.04
C GLY A 132 -0.32 -20.37 24.58
N LEU A 133 -1.45 -20.10 23.90
CA LEU A 133 -1.62 -20.38 22.47
C LEU A 133 -0.80 -19.42 21.60
N GLU A 134 -0.62 -18.15 21.99
CA GLU A 134 0.28 -17.21 21.32
C GLU A 134 1.77 -17.60 21.52
N THR A 135 2.12 -18.15 22.68
CA THR A 135 3.45 -18.74 22.95
C THR A 135 3.65 -20.04 22.17
N ILE A 136 2.64 -20.90 22.03
CA ILE A 136 2.67 -22.05 21.10
C ILE A 136 2.89 -21.56 19.67
N ALA A 137 2.21 -20.49 19.24
CA ALA A 137 2.43 -19.92 17.90
C ALA A 137 3.92 -19.58 17.72
N GLN A 138 4.51 -18.80 18.63
CA GLN A 138 5.91 -18.36 18.53
C GLN A 138 6.92 -19.52 18.57
N LEU A 139 6.70 -20.52 19.44
CA LEU A 139 7.63 -21.64 19.65
C LEU A 139 7.51 -22.73 18.58
N VAL A 140 6.32 -22.96 18.02
CA VAL A 140 6.11 -23.94 16.96
C VAL A 140 6.73 -23.44 15.66
N ARG A 141 7.56 -24.31 15.11
CA ARG A 141 8.30 -24.15 13.86
C ARG A 141 7.97 -25.35 13.00
N LEU A 142 7.75 -25.20 11.70
CA LEU A 142 7.86 -26.34 10.81
C LEU A 142 9.33 -26.83 10.80
N ASN A 143 9.55 -28.13 10.63
CA ASN A 143 10.89 -28.70 10.37
C ASN A 143 11.15 -28.88 8.86
N GLN A 144 12.33 -29.40 8.48
CA GLN A 144 12.68 -29.80 7.11
C GLN A 144 11.71 -30.78 6.39
N HIS A 145 10.71 -31.31 7.09
CA HIS A 145 9.65 -32.17 6.55
C HIS A 145 8.26 -31.52 6.67
N SER A 146 8.23 -30.18 6.75
CA SER A 146 7.09 -29.28 6.99
C SER A 146 6.09 -29.82 8.00
N THR A 147 6.62 -30.50 9.01
CA THR A 147 5.88 -31.01 10.15
C THR A 147 6.13 -30.02 11.27
N SER A 148 5.06 -29.48 11.85
CA SER A 148 5.16 -28.65 13.05
C SER A 148 5.96 -29.40 14.11
N VAL A 149 7.02 -28.80 14.61
CA VAL A 149 7.84 -29.26 15.72
C VAL A 149 7.91 -28.16 16.77
N ILE A 150 8.16 -28.57 18.00
CA ILE A 150 8.41 -27.69 19.13
C ILE A 150 9.44 -28.37 20.01
N GLN A 151 10.40 -27.60 20.54
CA GLN A 151 11.46 -28.13 21.39
C GLN A 151 10.88 -28.60 22.73
N GLU A 152 11.36 -29.74 23.24
CA GLU A 152 11.01 -30.20 24.58
C GLU A 152 11.50 -29.20 25.62
N GLN A 153 10.55 -28.63 26.37
CA GLN A 153 10.75 -27.55 27.32
C GLN A 153 9.57 -27.47 28.28
N PHE A 154 9.79 -26.80 29.42
CA PHE A 154 8.73 -26.37 30.33
C PHE A 154 8.79 -24.86 30.46
N ILE A 155 7.65 -24.20 30.32
CA ILE A 155 7.48 -22.76 30.50
C ILE A 155 6.38 -22.56 31.53
N GLU A 156 6.67 -21.77 32.56
CA GLU A 156 5.67 -21.17 33.44
C GLU A 156 5.80 -19.66 33.29
N ASP A 157 4.73 -19.00 32.88
CA ASP A 157 4.76 -17.60 32.44
C ASP A 157 3.49 -16.86 32.88
N LYS A 158 3.66 -15.57 33.16
CA LYS A 158 2.62 -14.67 33.67
C LYS A 158 3.05 -13.21 33.50
N PRO A 159 2.10 -12.28 33.31
CA PRO A 159 2.44 -10.87 33.20
C PRO A 159 2.96 -10.30 34.52
N ARG A 160 3.98 -9.44 34.41
CA ARG A 160 4.52 -8.61 35.50
C ARG A 160 3.52 -7.57 36.00
N PHE A 161 2.76 -6.95 35.09
CA PHE A 161 1.81 -5.88 35.40
C PHE A 161 0.37 -6.24 35.00
N VAL A 162 -0.61 -5.74 35.76
CA VAL A 162 -2.06 -5.95 35.50
C VAL A 162 -2.63 -4.99 34.44
N HIS A 163 -1.91 -3.90 34.17
CA HIS A 163 -2.26 -2.91 33.16
C HIS A 163 -1.16 -2.85 32.10
N ARG A 164 -1.50 -3.24 30.87
CA ARG A 164 -0.56 -3.38 29.75
C ARG A 164 -1.27 -2.92 28.47
N GLY A 165 -1.58 -1.63 28.45
CA GLY A 165 -2.53 -1.05 27.51
C GLY A 165 -1.89 -0.48 26.24
N TYR A 166 -2.76 0.00 25.37
CA TYR A 166 -2.39 0.72 24.15
C TYR A 166 -3.47 1.76 23.90
N LEU A 167 -3.11 3.04 23.97
CA LEU A 167 -4.00 4.17 23.76
C LEU A 167 -3.97 4.58 22.29
N ILE A 168 -5.15 4.66 21.67
CA ILE A 168 -5.35 5.19 20.31
C ILE A 168 -6.29 6.38 20.43
N ASP A 169 -5.81 7.55 20.04
CA ASP A 169 -6.68 8.71 19.84
C ASP A 169 -7.51 8.53 18.56
N THR A 170 -8.83 8.48 18.71
CA THR A 170 -9.80 8.36 17.61
C THR A 170 -10.65 9.64 17.45
N SER A 171 -10.18 10.77 17.98
CA SER A 171 -10.98 11.99 18.19
C SER A 171 -10.66 13.13 17.23
N ARG A 172 -9.39 13.26 16.78
CA ARG A 172 -8.99 14.27 15.78
C ARG A 172 -9.13 13.73 14.36
N HIS A 173 -8.72 12.48 14.15
CA HIS A 173 -8.94 11.72 12.91
C HIS A 173 -9.95 10.60 13.18
N PHE A 174 -10.92 10.46 12.26
CA PHE A 174 -11.75 9.26 12.22
C PHE A 174 -10.90 8.11 11.67
N LEU A 175 -10.98 6.95 12.31
CA LEU A 175 -10.42 5.69 11.83
C LEU A 175 -11.62 4.79 11.58
N ASP A 176 -11.79 4.22 10.39
CA ASP A 176 -12.95 3.35 10.17
C ASP A 176 -12.91 2.09 11.06
N LEU A 177 -14.07 1.43 11.19
CA LEU A 177 -14.13 0.23 12.02
C LEU A 177 -13.27 -0.91 11.43
N GLU A 178 -12.95 -0.89 10.13
CA GLU A 178 -12.00 -1.85 9.56
C GLU A 178 -10.59 -1.64 10.11
N HIS A 179 -10.08 -0.41 10.16
CA HIS A 179 -8.72 -0.10 10.65
C HIS A 179 -8.60 -0.24 12.17
N ILE A 180 -9.60 0.20 12.94
CA ILE A 180 -9.65 -0.04 14.40
C ILE A 180 -9.70 -1.55 14.67
N LEU A 181 -10.48 -2.30 13.88
CA LEU A 181 -10.45 -3.75 13.97
C LEU A 181 -9.07 -4.25 13.54
N GLN A 182 -8.55 -4.02 12.33
CA GLN A 182 -7.24 -4.45 11.80
C GLN A 182 -6.05 -4.23 12.77
N PHE A 183 -6.04 -3.14 13.53
CA PHE A 183 -5.05 -2.91 14.60
C PHE A 183 -5.01 -4.03 15.66
N VAL A 184 -6.16 -4.68 15.88
CA VAL A 184 -6.40 -5.89 16.68
C VAL A 184 -6.63 -7.15 15.77
N GLY A 185 -6.92 -6.92 14.48
CA GLY A 185 -7.39 -7.77 13.36
C GLY A 185 -8.80 -7.39 12.80
N SER A 186 -8.99 -7.39 11.46
CA SER A 186 -10.19 -7.04 10.62
C SER A 186 -11.59 -7.49 11.12
N TYR A 187 -12.80 -6.98 10.76
CA TYR A 187 -13.40 -6.04 9.74
C TYR A 187 -14.94 -5.92 10.10
N ASP A 188 -15.88 -4.99 9.77
CA ASP A 188 -16.19 -3.84 8.85
C ASP A 188 -16.97 -2.71 9.65
N PRO A 189 -17.56 -1.57 9.13
CA PRO A 189 -17.88 -1.09 7.76
C PRO A 189 -17.79 0.47 7.54
N GLU A 190 -18.46 1.01 6.50
CA GLU A 190 -18.79 2.45 6.34
C GLU A 190 -19.78 2.96 7.44
N ILE A 191 -19.40 3.95 8.26
CA ILE A 191 -19.89 5.36 8.30
C ILE A 191 -18.93 6.17 9.18
N ALA A 192 -18.74 7.47 8.95
CA ALA A 192 -17.86 8.35 9.73
C ALA A 192 -18.37 8.73 11.16
N ILE A 193 -19.06 7.81 11.87
CA ILE A 193 -19.49 7.95 13.27
C ILE A 193 -19.48 6.56 13.92
N TYR A 194 -18.76 6.38 15.04
CA TYR A 194 -18.85 5.15 15.83
C TYR A 194 -20.23 5.04 16.50
N THR A 195 -21.05 4.07 16.08
CA THR A 195 -22.30 3.81 16.79
C THR A 195 -22.06 2.94 18.02
N GLN A 196 -23.04 2.89 18.93
CA GLN A 196 -23.00 1.91 20.02
C GLN A 196 -22.99 0.45 19.54
N ASN A 197 -23.23 0.14 18.26
CA ASN A 197 -23.07 -1.21 17.72
C ASN A 197 -21.61 -1.50 17.38
N ASP A 198 -20.88 -0.51 16.89
CA ASP A 198 -19.51 -0.65 16.41
C ASP A 198 -18.55 -0.77 17.59
N ILE A 199 -18.79 0.02 18.65
CA ILE A 199 -18.15 -0.17 19.96
C ILE A 199 -18.43 -1.60 20.51
N LYS A 200 -19.62 -2.16 20.29
CA LYS A 200 -19.93 -3.55 20.69
C LYS A 200 -19.21 -4.59 19.83
N ARG A 201 -18.96 -4.31 18.55
CA ARG A 201 -18.11 -5.15 17.68
C ARG A 201 -16.66 -5.14 18.17
N VAL A 202 -16.07 -3.97 18.44
CA VAL A 202 -14.72 -3.85 19.05
C VAL A 202 -14.66 -4.59 20.39
N LEU A 203 -15.67 -4.43 21.26
CA LEU A 203 -15.74 -5.12 22.55
C LEU A 203 -15.76 -6.65 22.40
N GLU A 204 -16.57 -7.23 21.51
CA GLU A 204 -16.57 -8.68 21.25
C GLU A 204 -15.22 -9.15 20.67
N TYR A 205 -14.67 -8.37 19.76
CA TYR A 205 -13.43 -8.71 19.06
C TYR A 205 -12.22 -8.75 20.01
N CYS A 206 -12.12 -7.75 20.88
CA CYS A 206 -11.16 -7.67 21.98
C CYS A 206 -11.41 -8.77 23.03
N ARG A 207 -12.67 -9.06 23.38
CA ARG A 207 -13.06 -10.13 24.32
C ARG A 207 -12.55 -11.50 23.87
N LEU A 208 -12.63 -11.84 22.59
CA LEU A 208 -12.08 -13.08 22.02
C LEU A 208 -10.53 -13.16 22.07
N ARG A 209 -9.85 -12.03 22.31
CA ARG A 209 -8.39 -11.92 22.54
C ARG A 209 -7.99 -11.70 23.99
N GLY A 210 -8.96 -11.64 24.92
CA GLY A 210 -8.70 -11.28 26.33
C GLY A 210 -8.33 -9.80 26.54
N VAL A 211 -8.43 -8.97 25.51
CA VAL A 211 -8.11 -7.55 25.57
C VAL A 211 -9.25 -6.78 26.24
N ARG A 212 -8.90 -5.91 27.19
CA ARG A 212 -9.81 -5.00 27.87
C ARG A 212 -9.92 -3.69 27.08
N VAL A 213 -11.11 -3.13 26.97
CA VAL A 213 -11.34 -1.85 26.28
C VAL A 213 -11.74 -0.80 27.32
N LEU A 214 -10.82 0.12 27.59
CA LEU A 214 -10.99 1.26 28.48
C LEU A 214 -11.59 2.44 27.69
N PRO A 215 -12.79 2.94 28.04
CA PRO A 215 -13.27 4.20 27.47
C PRO A 215 -12.50 5.39 28.06
N GLU A 216 -12.06 6.29 27.20
CA GLU A 216 -11.64 7.65 27.56
C GLU A 216 -12.68 8.68 27.11
N PHE A 217 -12.93 9.67 27.96
CA PHE A 217 -13.47 10.95 27.57
C PHE A 217 -12.80 12.02 28.43
N ASP A 218 -12.09 12.97 27.80
CA ASP A 218 -11.47 14.05 28.55
C ASP A 218 -12.51 15.09 29.01
N SER A 219 -12.33 15.57 30.24
CA SER A 219 -13.09 16.64 30.88
C SER A 219 -12.37 17.14 32.14
N PRO A 220 -12.42 18.45 32.48
CA PRO A 220 -13.17 19.51 31.81
C PRO A 220 -12.43 20.13 30.61
N GLY A 221 -11.15 19.77 30.39
CA GLY A 221 -10.36 20.10 29.20
C GLY A 221 -10.99 19.60 27.90
N HIS A 222 -10.40 19.98 26.76
CA HIS A 222 -10.63 19.53 25.36
C HIS A 222 -12.10 19.40 24.84
N THR A 223 -13.09 19.82 25.64
CA THR A 223 -14.54 19.63 25.47
C THR A 223 -15.21 20.60 24.49
N VAL A 224 -14.44 21.46 23.82
CA VAL A 224 -14.94 22.49 22.89
C VAL A 224 -15.80 21.88 21.76
N SER A 225 -15.49 20.64 21.34
CA SER A 225 -16.29 19.89 20.35
C SER A 225 -17.71 19.57 20.83
N TRP A 226 -17.92 19.36 22.14
CA TRP A 226 -19.21 19.01 22.74
C TRP A 226 -20.18 20.20 22.69
N GLY A 227 -19.66 21.43 22.74
CA GLY A 227 -20.44 22.67 22.72
C GLY A 227 -21.24 22.92 21.43
N LYS A 228 -20.97 22.16 20.35
CA LYS A 228 -21.82 22.17 19.14
C LYS A 228 -23.17 21.48 19.36
N GLY A 229 -23.24 20.51 20.27
CA GLY A 229 -24.46 19.80 20.65
C GLY A 229 -25.09 20.35 21.94
N GLU A 230 -24.26 20.61 22.96
CA GLU A 230 -24.69 21.02 24.31
C GLU A 230 -23.98 22.32 24.73
N PRO A 231 -24.30 23.48 24.11
CA PRO A 231 -23.61 24.76 24.37
C PRO A 231 -23.83 25.32 25.79
N GLU A 232 -24.78 24.77 26.56
CA GLU A 232 -24.99 25.12 27.98
C GLU A 232 -24.00 24.42 28.93
N LEU A 233 -23.22 23.46 28.42
CA LEU A 233 -22.20 22.74 29.21
C LEU A 233 -20.89 23.52 29.34
N LEU A 234 -20.55 24.36 28.36
CA LEU A 234 -19.24 25.02 28.27
C LEU A 234 -19.24 26.45 28.83
N THR A 235 -18.12 26.83 29.43
CA THR A 235 -17.94 28.19 29.97
C THR A 235 -17.91 29.20 28.83
N LYS A 236 -18.79 30.20 28.88
CA LYS A 236 -18.72 31.38 28.01
C LYS A 236 -17.55 32.26 28.46
N CYS A 237 -16.60 32.49 27.57
CA CYS A 237 -15.44 33.36 27.82
C CYS A 237 -15.84 34.83 27.66
N TYR A 238 -15.20 35.72 28.43
CA TYR A 238 -15.52 37.15 28.48
C TYR A 238 -14.31 38.01 28.08
N SER A 239 -14.60 39.16 27.48
CA SER A 239 -13.63 40.23 27.22
C SER A 239 -14.34 41.57 27.41
N ASP A 240 -13.67 42.56 28.01
CA ASP A 240 -14.24 43.88 28.35
C ASP A 240 -15.60 43.83 29.08
N GLY A 241 -15.78 42.82 29.94
CA GLY A 241 -17.00 42.62 30.72
C GLY A 241 -18.20 42.06 29.95
N ARG A 242 -18.00 41.52 28.74
CA ARG A 242 -19.05 40.91 27.90
C ARG A 242 -18.62 39.53 27.37
N PRO A 243 -19.55 38.61 27.06
CA PRO A 243 -19.21 37.37 26.35
C PRO A 243 -18.55 37.70 25.01
N ASN A 244 -17.41 37.10 24.71
CA ASN A 244 -16.64 37.37 23.49
C ASN A 244 -16.97 36.44 22.32
N GLY A 245 -17.80 35.41 22.56
CA GLY A 245 -18.22 34.41 21.57
C GLY A 245 -17.42 33.10 21.63
N GLN A 246 -16.30 33.05 22.36
CA GLN A 246 -15.54 31.84 22.62
C GLN A 246 -16.19 31.01 23.74
N LEU A 247 -16.09 29.69 23.61
CA LEU A 247 -16.39 28.72 24.66
C LEU A 247 -15.08 28.09 25.13
N GLY A 248 -14.91 27.97 26.44
CA GLY A 248 -13.77 27.33 27.09
C GLY A 248 -14.14 25.95 27.67
N PRO A 249 -13.41 25.49 28.70
CA PRO A 249 -13.71 24.25 29.43
C PRO A 249 -15.15 24.19 29.96
N ILE A 250 -15.61 22.98 30.29
CA ILE A 250 -16.90 22.73 30.96
C ILE A 250 -17.09 23.69 32.14
N ASP A 251 -18.29 24.26 32.31
CA ASP A 251 -18.63 25.07 33.48
C ASP A 251 -18.86 24.15 34.70
N PRO A 252 -18.00 24.18 35.73
CA PRO A 252 -18.08 23.27 36.87
C PRO A 252 -19.06 23.74 37.95
N THR A 253 -19.71 24.90 37.77
CA THR A 253 -20.54 25.54 38.80
C THR A 253 -22.02 25.19 38.67
N THR A 254 -22.49 24.81 37.47
CA THR A 254 -23.91 24.57 37.19
C THR A 254 -24.40 23.18 37.65
N GLU A 255 -25.70 23.06 37.96
CA GLU A 255 -26.32 21.74 38.10
C GLU A 255 -26.50 21.01 36.76
N PHE A 256 -26.54 21.73 35.64
CA PHE A 256 -26.73 21.14 34.31
C PHE A 256 -25.57 20.21 33.98
N THR A 257 -24.33 20.66 34.22
CA THR A 257 -23.09 19.91 34.05
C THR A 257 -23.15 18.53 34.73
N TYR A 258 -23.48 18.47 36.01
CA TYR A 258 -23.52 17.18 36.73
C TYR A 258 -24.71 16.30 36.33
N LYS A 259 -25.82 16.89 35.86
CA LYS A 259 -26.94 16.13 35.26
C LYS A 259 -26.58 15.58 33.87
N PHE A 260 -25.77 16.29 33.09
CA PHE A 260 -25.22 15.82 31.82
C PHE A 260 -24.20 14.69 32.05
N MET A 261 -23.17 14.91 32.85
CA MET A 261 -22.15 13.88 33.15
C MET A 261 -22.77 12.61 33.74
N SER A 262 -23.79 12.73 34.61
CA SER A 262 -24.53 11.59 35.16
C SER A 262 -25.23 10.74 34.08
N LYS A 263 -25.81 11.38 33.05
CA LYS A 263 -26.38 10.69 31.87
C LYS A 263 -25.28 10.05 31.02
N LEU A 264 -24.24 10.80 30.66
CA LEU A 264 -23.16 10.35 29.79
C LEU A 264 -22.44 9.13 30.39
N ILE A 265 -22.06 9.21 31.68
CA ILE A 265 -21.46 8.09 32.42
C ILE A 265 -22.42 6.89 32.49
N THR A 266 -23.73 7.12 32.65
CA THR A 266 -24.74 6.04 32.61
C THR A 266 -24.85 5.38 31.24
N GLU A 267 -24.72 6.13 30.14
CA GLU A 267 -24.74 5.60 28.78
C GLU A 267 -23.45 4.82 28.44
N ILE A 268 -22.28 5.41 28.72
CA ILE A 268 -20.97 4.75 28.54
C ILE A 268 -20.96 3.40 29.26
N LYS A 269 -21.40 3.36 30.52
CA LYS A 269 -21.50 2.14 31.36
C LYS A 269 -22.69 1.23 31.02
N SER A 270 -23.42 1.52 29.94
CA SER A 270 -24.37 0.61 29.31
C SER A 270 -23.77 -0.14 28.11
N VAL A 271 -22.68 0.39 27.53
CA VAL A 271 -21.96 -0.16 26.38
C VAL A 271 -20.65 -0.81 26.82
N PHE A 272 -19.75 -0.04 27.45
CA PHE A 272 -18.48 -0.53 27.98
C PHE A 272 -18.71 -1.34 29.27
N LEU A 273 -17.96 -2.44 29.40
CA LEU A 273 -18.07 -3.39 30.51
C LEU A 273 -16.86 -3.36 31.46
N GLU A 274 -15.84 -2.56 31.11
CA GLU A 274 -14.70 -2.26 31.97
C GLU A 274 -15.14 -1.38 33.16
N LYS A 275 -14.44 -1.54 34.29
CA LYS A 275 -14.66 -0.80 35.54
C LYS A 275 -13.63 0.30 35.74
N LEU A 276 -12.59 0.37 34.92
CA LEU A 276 -11.81 1.58 34.71
C LEU A 276 -12.53 2.50 33.71
N ILE A 277 -12.46 3.81 33.91
CA ILE A 277 -12.92 4.84 32.97
C ILE A 277 -11.88 5.97 33.00
N HIS A 278 -11.32 6.35 31.85
CA HIS A 278 -10.42 7.50 31.78
C HIS A 278 -11.27 8.77 31.65
N LEU A 279 -11.08 9.73 32.57
CA LEU A 279 -11.83 10.99 32.63
C LEU A 279 -11.01 12.18 32.08
N GLY A 280 -9.79 11.92 31.61
CA GLY A 280 -8.79 12.91 31.24
C GLY A 280 -8.42 13.82 32.43
N GLY A 281 -8.56 15.13 32.23
CA GLY A 281 -8.35 16.18 33.22
C GLY A 281 -7.09 17.01 33.04
N ASP A 282 -6.50 17.00 31.83
CA ASP A 282 -5.30 17.73 31.42
C ASP A 282 -5.58 19.03 30.66
N GLU A 283 -4.50 19.78 30.38
CA GLU A 283 -4.41 21.09 29.67
C GLU A 283 -5.58 22.09 29.87
N VAL A 284 -6.19 22.14 31.06
CA VAL A 284 -7.39 22.93 31.33
C VAL A 284 -7.11 24.44 31.29
N ASP A 285 -7.51 25.13 30.22
CA ASP A 285 -7.37 26.59 30.13
C ASP A 285 -8.32 27.33 31.10
N PHE A 286 -7.77 27.77 32.22
CA PHE A 286 -8.46 28.58 33.22
C PHE A 286 -8.81 30.00 32.73
N SER A 287 -8.33 30.48 31.57
CA SER A 287 -8.57 31.87 31.12
C SER A 287 -10.06 32.20 31.01
N CYS A 288 -10.85 31.28 30.45
CA CYS A 288 -12.30 31.44 30.32
C CYS A 288 -13.00 31.40 31.69
N TRP A 289 -12.60 30.50 32.60
CA TRP A 289 -13.08 30.48 33.98
C TRP A 289 -12.76 31.79 34.73
N ALA A 290 -11.54 32.31 34.59
CA ALA A 290 -11.10 33.58 35.16
C ALA A 290 -11.89 34.78 34.63
N SER A 291 -12.26 34.76 33.35
CA SER A 291 -13.05 35.84 32.71
C SER A 291 -14.53 35.84 33.12
N ASN A 292 -15.11 34.69 33.44
CA ASN A 292 -16.56 34.50 33.54
C ASN A 292 -17.13 35.02 34.89
N PRO A 293 -18.08 35.98 34.92
CA PRO A 293 -18.59 36.58 36.16
C PRO A 293 -19.32 35.62 37.10
N ASP A 294 -19.99 34.60 36.59
CA ASP A 294 -20.73 33.63 37.40
C ASP A 294 -19.75 32.68 38.10
N ILE A 295 -18.71 32.23 37.39
CA ILE A 295 -17.59 31.49 37.97
C ILE A 295 -16.82 32.36 38.97
N GLN A 296 -16.57 33.64 38.69
CA GLN A 296 -15.97 34.56 39.68
C GLN A 296 -16.85 34.81 40.91
N SER A 297 -18.15 34.53 40.83
CA SER A 297 -19.07 34.58 41.98
C SER A 297 -19.02 33.27 42.77
N PHE A 298 -18.94 32.13 42.08
CA PHE A 298 -18.76 30.80 42.69
C PHE A 298 -17.41 30.66 43.41
N MET A 299 -16.31 31.14 42.82
CA MET A 299 -14.96 31.12 43.41
C MET A 299 -14.90 31.89 44.75
N LYS A 300 -15.69 32.95 44.90
CA LYS A 300 -15.83 33.71 46.15
C LYS A 300 -16.72 32.98 47.16
N LEU A 301 -17.78 32.31 46.71
CA LEU A 301 -18.65 31.50 47.57
C LEU A 301 -17.91 30.31 48.18
N MET A 302 -16.97 29.72 47.45
CA MET A 302 -16.17 28.56 47.87
C MET A 302 -14.86 28.91 48.59
N ASP A 303 -14.52 30.20 48.74
CA ASP A 303 -13.24 30.71 49.25
C ASP A 303 -12.00 30.15 48.51
N TYR A 304 -12.10 30.03 47.18
CA TYR A 304 -11.01 29.54 46.34
C TYR A 304 -10.09 30.66 45.82
N GLY A 305 -10.53 31.93 45.89
CA GLY A 305 -9.77 33.09 45.42
C GLY A 305 -9.59 33.06 43.89
N THR A 306 -8.34 33.12 43.42
CA THR A 306 -7.96 33.00 41.99
C THR A 306 -7.27 31.66 41.68
N ASP A 307 -7.45 30.66 42.55
CA ASP A 307 -6.82 29.34 42.43
C ASP A 307 -7.77 28.36 41.72
N TYR A 308 -7.75 28.41 40.39
CA TYR A 308 -8.66 27.64 39.54
C TYR A 308 -8.37 26.13 39.52
N ALA A 309 -7.17 25.70 39.93
CA ALA A 309 -6.87 24.29 40.20
C ALA A 309 -7.80 23.70 41.27
N LYS A 310 -8.18 24.48 42.31
CA LYS A 310 -9.22 24.07 43.27
C LYS A 310 -10.59 23.83 42.60
N LEU A 311 -10.91 24.56 41.53
CA LEU A 311 -12.18 24.44 40.81
C LEU A 311 -12.21 23.19 39.91
N GLN A 312 -11.09 22.86 39.26
CA GLN A 312 -10.88 21.58 38.57
C GLN A 312 -10.92 20.42 39.56
N SER A 313 -10.21 20.50 40.69
CA SER A 313 -10.29 19.53 41.79
C SER A 313 -11.72 19.32 42.34
N TYR A 314 -12.54 20.38 42.39
CA TYR A 314 -13.96 20.32 42.77
C TYR A 314 -14.81 19.58 41.71
N TYR A 315 -14.58 19.89 40.42
CA TYR A 315 -15.22 19.21 39.30
C TYR A 315 -14.86 17.72 39.27
N MET A 316 -13.57 17.38 39.26
CA MET A 316 -13.09 16.01 39.18
C MET A 316 -13.63 15.16 40.32
N ARG A 317 -13.66 15.67 41.57
CA ARG A 317 -14.27 14.95 42.69
C ARG A 317 -15.72 14.55 42.41
N LYS A 318 -16.54 15.49 41.95
CA LYS A 318 -17.94 15.22 41.62
C LYS A 318 -18.11 14.26 40.44
N VAL A 319 -17.26 14.32 39.41
CA VAL A 319 -17.33 13.38 38.28
C VAL A 319 -16.89 11.97 38.70
N ILE A 320 -15.84 11.86 39.53
CA ILE A 320 -15.40 10.60 40.14
C ILE A 320 -16.51 10.01 41.03
N ASP A 321 -17.18 10.82 41.87
CA ASP A 321 -18.36 10.39 42.63
C ASP A 321 -19.49 9.86 41.73
N LEU A 322 -19.70 10.46 40.54
CA LEU A 322 -20.65 9.95 39.55
C LEU A 322 -20.19 8.61 38.93
N THR A 323 -18.89 8.38 38.69
CA THR A 323 -18.39 7.07 38.24
C THR A 323 -18.63 5.95 39.26
N GLN A 324 -18.69 6.26 40.55
CA GLN A 324 -19.04 5.33 41.62
C GLN A 324 -20.55 5.10 41.74
N THR A 325 -21.36 6.16 41.64
CA THR A 325 -22.79 6.14 42.03
C THR A 325 -23.78 5.93 40.87
N THR A 326 -23.39 6.17 39.62
CA THR A 326 -24.30 6.10 38.45
C THR A 326 -24.05 4.87 37.57
N GLY A 327 -24.93 4.61 36.59
CA GLY A 327 -24.79 3.48 35.66
C GLY A 327 -24.94 2.09 36.31
N ARG A 328 -24.28 1.09 35.73
CA ARG A 328 -24.53 -0.34 36.02
C ARG A 328 -23.67 -0.95 37.15
N HIS A 329 -22.51 -0.36 37.44
CA HIS A 329 -21.53 -0.83 38.44
C HIS A 329 -20.66 0.33 38.94
N PRO A 330 -20.17 0.32 40.19
CA PRO A 330 -19.13 1.26 40.60
C PRO A 330 -17.90 1.09 39.70
N SER A 331 -17.23 2.20 39.38
CA SER A 331 -16.11 2.24 38.42
C SER A 331 -15.02 3.19 38.92
N THR A 332 -13.78 2.73 38.86
CA THR A 332 -12.57 3.46 39.24
C THR A 332 -12.22 4.44 38.13
N ALA A 333 -11.97 5.70 38.49
CA ALA A 333 -11.50 6.70 37.56
C ALA A 333 -10.01 6.53 37.31
N VAL A 334 -9.61 6.73 36.06
CA VAL A 334 -8.24 7.04 35.67
C VAL A 334 -8.21 8.49 35.20
N VAL A 335 -7.19 9.24 35.60
CA VAL A 335 -7.05 10.68 35.28
C VAL A 335 -5.60 11.00 34.94
N TRP A 336 -5.36 11.99 34.09
CA TRP A 336 -4.01 12.48 33.82
C TRP A 336 -3.38 13.14 35.06
N GLN A 337 -2.05 13.18 35.09
CA GLN A 337 -1.27 13.65 36.25
C GLN A 337 -1.62 15.08 36.71
N GLU A 338 -2.07 15.95 35.80
CA GLU A 338 -2.60 17.29 36.07
C GLU A 338 -3.56 17.30 37.24
N VAL A 339 -4.51 16.37 37.30
CA VAL A 339 -5.50 16.33 38.38
C VAL A 339 -4.82 16.19 39.75
N PHE A 340 -3.73 15.42 39.85
CA PHE A 340 -2.91 15.35 41.06
C PHE A 340 -2.04 16.60 41.28
N ASP A 341 -1.47 17.20 40.24
CA ASP A 341 -0.72 18.46 40.37
C ASP A 341 -1.62 19.60 40.87
N ASP A 342 -2.83 19.71 40.32
CA ASP A 342 -3.92 20.65 40.63
C ASP A 342 -4.64 20.36 41.96
N GLY A 343 -3.96 19.67 42.88
CA GLY A 343 -4.36 19.55 44.28
C GLY A 343 -5.37 18.45 44.62
N PHE A 344 -5.71 17.53 43.69
CA PHE A 344 -6.63 16.43 43.99
C PHE A 344 -5.96 15.37 44.89
N ARG A 345 -6.58 15.03 46.02
CA ARG A 345 -6.01 14.13 47.04
C ARG A 345 -6.92 12.99 47.48
N ASP A 346 -7.97 12.66 46.71
CA ASP A 346 -8.80 11.47 47.02
C ASP A 346 -8.28 10.22 46.31
N VAL A 347 -7.51 9.44 47.06
CA VAL A 347 -6.92 8.16 46.63
C VAL A 347 -8.01 7.10 46.36
N ASN A 348 -9.22 7.25 46.92
CA ASN A 348 -10.25 6.22 46.84
C ASN A 348 -10.87 6.15 45.44
N ASN A 349 -10.62 5.06 44.73
CA ASN A 349 -11.12 4.80 43.37
C ASN A 349 -10.54 5.73 42.29
N THR A 350 -9.35 6.28 42.51
CA THR A 350 -8.61 7.10 41.54
C THR A 350 -7.28 6.43 41.20
N ILE A 351 -6.93 6.34 39.91
CA ILE A 351 -5.62 5.95 39.39
C ILE A 351 -5.08 7.15 38.61
N ILE A 352 -3.80 7.47 38.76
CA ILE A 352 -3.16 8.56 38.01
C ILE A 352 -2.42 7.99 36.80
N HIS A 353 -2.51 8.67 35.65
CA HIS A 353 -1.81 8.34 34.42
C HIS A 353 -0.70 9.37 34.17
N VAL A 354 0.57 8.92 34.21
CA VAL A 354 1.76 9.78 34.10
C VAL A 354 2.26 9.80 32.66
N TRP A 355 2.11 10.97 32.02
CA TRP A 355 2.28 11.16 30.57
C TRP A 355 3.36 12.17 30.18
N LYS A 356 3.79 13.04 31.09
CA LYS A 356 4.78 14.09 30.78
C LYS A 356 6.19 13.52 30.70
N MET A 357 6.92 13.89 29.65
CA MET A 357 8.25 13.36 29.36
C MET A 357 9.33 13.78 30.37
N GLU A 358 9.16 14.94 31.01
CA GLU A 358 10.13 15.54 31.93
C GLU A 358 9.90 15.08 33.38
N ASN A 359 10.99 14.84 34.12
CA ASN A 359 11.01 14.54 35.56
C ASN A 359 10.08 13.40 36.03
N TRP A 360 9.71 12.48 35.14
CA TRP A 360 8.71 11.43 35.41
C TRP A 360 9.04 10.56 36.63
N GLN A 361 10.32 10.37 36.97
CA GLN A 361 10.71 9.63 38.17
C GLN A 361 10.29 10.33 39.46
N ASP A 362 10.47 11.64 39.55
CA ASP A 362 10.02 12.40 40.71
C ASP A 362 8.50 12.50 40.74
N GLU A 363 7.84 12.53 39.56
CA GLU A 363 6.39 12.47 39.45
C GLU A 363 5.79 11.18 40.01
N MET A 364 6.27 10.03 39.52
CA MET A 364 5.93 8.71 40.04
C MET A 364 6.18 8.64 41.55
N ARG A 365 7.26 9.25 42.05
CA ARG A 365 7.56 9.31 43.49
C ARG A 365 6.53 10.12 44.26
N ARG A 366 6.17 11.34 43.83
CA ARG A 366 5.17 12.21 44.48
C ARG A 366 3.79 11.52 44.55
N ILE A 367 3.33 10.99 43.43
CA ILE A 367 2.01 10.36 43.30
C ILE A 367 1.91 9.11 44.20
N THR A 368 2.92 8.23 44.15
CA THR A 368 2.93 7.01 44.96
C THR A 368 3.20 7.26 46.45
N GLU A 369 3.93 8.32 46.80
CA GLU A 369 4.08 8.76 48.21
C GLU A 369 2.76 9.26 48.79
N ALA A 370 1.94 9.94 47.98
CA ALA A 370 0.56 10.28 48.32
C ALA A 370 -0.40 9.06 48.32
N GLY A 371 0.07 7.87 47.94
CA GLY A 371 -0.65 6.60 48.04
C GLY A 371 -1.49 6.22 46.81
N PHE A 372 -1.46 7.00 45.73
CA PHE A 372 -2.21 6.70 44.51
C PHE A 372 -1.60 5.53 43.73
N PRO A 373 -2.42 4.61 43.18
CA PRO A 373 -1.99 3.71 42.12
C PRO A 373 -1.72 4.47 40.82
N VAL A 374 -0.77 3.97 40.01
CA VAL A 374 -0.27 4.70 38.83
C VAL A 374 -0.17 3.83 37.57
N ILE A 375 -0.52 4.41 36.43
CA ILE A 375 -0.28 3.89 35.07
C ILE A 375 0.73 4.82 34.38
N TYR A 376 1.70 4.24 33.66
CA TYR A 376 2.79 4.98 33.01
C TYR A 376 2.70 4.95 31.47
N SER A 377 2.81 6.11 30.83
CA SER A 377 2.95 6.22 29.37
C SER A 377 4.01 7.25 28.91
N SER A 378 4.60 7.99 29.86
CA SER A 378 5.39 9.22 29.65
C SER A 378 6.51 9.19 28.60
N ARG A 379 7.06 8.01 28.26
CA ARG A 379 8.08 7.84 27.21
C ARG A 379 7.73 6.82 26.13
N TRP A 380 6.53 6.24 26.14
CA TRP A 380 6.08 5.20 25.20
C TRP A 380 5.18 5.74 24.08
N TYR A 381 5.48 6.97 23.64
CA TYR A 381 4.86 7.65 22.52
C TYR A 381 5.37 7.08 21.20
N LEU A 382 4.51 6.37 20.48
CA LEU A 382 4.82 5.77 19.18
C LEU A 382 4.48 6.69 18.00
N ASN A 383 3.69 7.75 18.22
CA ASN A 383 3.43 8.78 17.20
C ASN A 383 4.70 9.60 16.89
N TYR A 384 5.53 9.89 17.90
CA TYR A 384 6.82 10.57 17.73
C TYR A 384 7.90 9.64 17.16
N ILE A 385 8.28 9.89 15.91
CA ILE A 385 9.34 9.16 15.19
C ILE A 385 10.65 9.96 15.29
N GLU A 386 11.74 9.26 15.59
CA GLU A 386 13.12 9.80 15.55
C GLU A 386 13.92 9.17 14.41
N TYR A 387 14.98 9.85 13.95
CA TYR A 387 15.85 9.31 12.91
C TYR A 387 16.72 8.16 13.46
N GLY A 388 16.53 6.95 12.90
CA GLY A 388 17.35 5.77 13.20
C GLY A 388 16.54 4.62 13.78
N ILE A 389 17.16 3.86 14.69
CA ILE A 389 16.52 2.75 15.41
C ILE A 389 16.05 3.27 16.77
N ASP A 390 14.75 3.50 16.90
CA ASP A 390 14.13 4.21 18.01
C ASP A 390 13.60 3.29 19.13
N TRP A 391 13.19 2.07 18.80
CA TRP A 391 12.57 1.13 19.75
C TRP A 391 13.36 0.83 21.05
N PRO A 392 14.71 0.88 21.11
CA PRO A 392 15.44 0.64 22.35
C PRO A 392 15.04 1.61 23.46
N LYS A 393 14.75 2.89 23.14
CA LYS A 393 14.32 3.89 24.16
C LYS A 393 12.99 3.52 24.83
N TYR A 394 12.15 2.74 24.15
CA TYR A 394 10.92 2.18 24.70
C TYR A 394 11.20 0.88 25.48
N TYR A 395 12.09 0.04 24.95
CA TYR A 395 12.44 -1.26 25.51
C TYR A 395 13.23 -1.18 26.82
N ASP A 396 14.19 -0.27 26.91
CA ASP A 396 15.12 -0.16 28.03
C ASP A 396 14.47 0.48 29.27
N LEU A 397 13.29 1.11 29.11
CA LEU A 397 12.68 1.93 30.14
C LEU A 397 11.89 1.14 31.20
N ASP A 398 12.40 1.28 32.41
CA ASP A 398 11.93 0.86 33.74
C ASP A 398 10.75 1.59 34.43
N PRO A 399 9.43 1.38 34.27
CA PRO A 399 8.44 2.19 35.01
C PRO A 399 8.52 2.05 36.55
N THR A 400 9.30 1.10 37.07
CA THR A 400 9.61 0.95 38.50
C THR A 400 10.93 1.60 38.95
N GLU A 401 11.78 2.05 38.02
CA GLU A 401 13.11 2.64 38.29
C GLU A 401 13.06 4.14 38.65
N PHE A 402 12.01 4.56 39.36
CA PHE A 402 11.82 5.94 39.82
C PHE A 402 12.44 6.23 41.20
N GLY A 403 13.19 5.28 41.79
CA GLY A 403 13.80 5.41 43.10
C GLY A 403 12.81 5.42 44.27
N GLY A 404 11.60 4.90 44.08
CA GLY A 404 10.60 4.75 45.12
C GLY A 404 10.89 3.60 46.10
N THR A 405 10.26 3.63 47.27
CA THR A 405 10.27 2.48 48.20
C THR A 405 9.50 1.28 47.64
N PRO A 406 9.71 0.04 48.14
CA PRO A 406 8.95 -1.13 47.69
C PRO A 406 7.42 -0.99 47.84
N LYS A 407 6.93 -0.14 48.76
CA LYS A 407 5.51 0.19 48.88
C LYS A 407 5.00 1.08 47.75
N GLN A 408 5.83 2.00 47.28
CA GLN A 408 5.54 2.88 46.15
C GLN A 408 5.61 2.11 44.82
N VAL A 409 6.61 1.24 44.66
CA VAL A 409 6.71 0.35 43.50
C VAL A 409 5.49 -0.55 43.37
N ALA A 410 4.94 -1.05 44.49
CA ALA A 410 3.71 -1.85 44.51
C ALA A 410 2.42 -1.07 44.14
N LEU A 411 2.48 0.24 43.96
CA LEU A 411 1.37 1.06 43.43
C LEU A 411 1.42 1.22 41.91
N VAL A 412 2.53 0.87 41.24
CA VAL A 412 2.64 0.87 39.78
C VAL A 412 1.80 -0.28 39.22
N ARG A 413 0.70 0.05 38.54
CA ARG A 413 -0.23 -0.91 37.93
C ARG A 413 0.30 -1.48 36.61
N GLY A 414 1.24 -0.77 36.00
CA GLY A 414 1.82 -1.02 34.68
C GLY A 414 1.78 0.25 33.84
N GLY A 415 1.43 0.14 32.57
CA GLY A 415 1.47 1.27 31.65
C GLY A 415 0.85 1.01 30.29
N GLU A 416 0.97 1.99 29.40
CA GLU A 416 0.42 1.98 28.04
C GLU A 416 1.41 2.56 27.02
N ALA A 417 1.40 2.01 25.81
CA ALA A 417 1.96 2.70 24.64
C ALA A 417 0.91 3.71 24.11
N THR A 418 1.34 4.91 23.71
CA THR A 418 0.43 5.98 23.27
C THR A 418 0.59 6.28 21.78
N MET A 419 -0.55 6.42 21.10
CA MET A 419 -0.64 6.81 19.69
C MET A 419 -1.68 7.90 19.52
N TRP A 420 -1.23 9.15 19.65
CA TRP A 420 -2.04 10.35 19.45
C TRP A 420 -2.12 10.71 17.97
N SER A 421 -3.29 11.19 17.52
CA SER A 421 -3.63 11.22 16.08
C SER A 421 -3.17 12.47 15.32
N GLU A 422 -2.47 13.43 15.95
CA GLU A 422 -2.02 14.68 15.29
C GLU A 422 -1.12 14.44 14.06
N TYR A 423 -0.52 13.26 13.97
CA TYR A 423 0.31 12.81 12.85
C TYR A 423 -0.07 11.41 12.35
N VAL A 424 -1.22 10.86 12.78
CA VAL A 424 -1.53 9.42 12.66
C VAL A 424 -2.98 9.21 12.25
N ASP A 425 -3.16 8.55 11.11
CA ASP A 425 -4.45 8.20 10.53
C ASP A 425 -4.43 6.74 10.06
N GLU A 426 -5.52 6.31 9.42
CA GLU A 426 -5.72 4.97 8.87
C GLU A 426 -4.56 4.49 7.97
N THR A 427 -3.96 5.39 7.18
CA THR A 427 -2.89 5.04 6.22
C THR A 427 -1.59 4.63 6.90
N ASN A 428 -1.33 5.11 8.13
CA ASN A 428 -0.03 4.97 8.75
C ASN A 428 -0.04 4.37 10.17
N LEU A 429 -1.20 4.26 10.83
CA LEU A 429 -1.36 3.66 12.17
C LEU A 429 -0.58 2.35 12.33
N ILE A 430 -0.86 1.33 11.51
CA ILE A 430 -0.24 0.00 11.62
C ILE A 430 1.29 0.11 11.48
N SER A 431 1.77 0.89 10.51
CA SER A 431 3.21 1.06 10.21
C SER A 431 3.96 1.82 11.32
N ARG A 432 3.30 2.76 12.01
CA ARG A 432 3.88 3.42 13.18
C ARG A 432 3.87 2.50 14.39
N SER A 433 2.77 1.78 14.62
CA SER A 433 2.62 0.92 15.79
C SER A 433 3.54 -0.29 15.79
N TRP A 434 3.64 -0.99 14.66
CA TRP A 434 4.28 -2.31 14.60
C TRP A 434 5.52 -2.30 13.69
N PRO A 435 6.62 -2.99 14.08
CA PRO A 435 6.73 -3.86 15.24
C PRO A 435 7.02 -3.13 16.58
N ARG A 436 7.21 -1.79 16.57
CA ARG A 436 7.71 -1.00 17.72
C ARG A 436 6.97 -1.24 19.05
N GLY A 437 5.64 -1.38 19.02
CA GLY A 437 4.80 -1.65 20.19
C GLY A 437 5.13 -2.95 20.93
N ALA A 438 5.76 -3.92 20.27
CA ALA A 438 6.22 -5.16 20.91
C ALA A 438 7.29 -4.89 21.98
N ALA A 439 8.06 -3.80 21.86
CA ALA A 439 9.06 -3.41 22.85
C ALA A 439 8.40 -3.04 24.20
N VAL A 440 7.33 -2.25 24.14
CA VAL A 440 6.53 -1.85 25.30
C VAL A 440 5.78 -3.06 25.87
N ALA A 441 5.21 -3.90 25.01
CA ALA A 441 4.51 -5.11 25.41
C ALA A 441 5.39 -6.09 26.17
N GLU A 442 6.63 -6.35 25.72
CA GLU A 442 7.56 -7.24 26.45
C GLU A 442 8.04 -6.61 27.76
N ARG A 443 8.39 -5.32 27.80
CA ARG A 443 8.79 -4.63 29.04
C ARG A 443 7.67 -4.64 30.10
N LEU A 444 6.41 -4.61 29.67
CA LEU A 444 5.24 -4.72 30.55
C LEU A 444 4.82 -6.16 30.89
N TRP A 445 5.29 -7.15 30.14
CA TRP A 445 5.02 -8.56 30.42
C TRP A 445 6.11 -9.21 31.28
N THR A 446 7.37 -9.05 30.91
CA THR A 446 8.48 -9.87 31.43
C THR A 446 9.10 -9.30 32.71
N ASN A 447 9.54 -10.19 33.59
CA ASN A 447 10.07 -9.85 34.92
C ASN A 447 11.50 -10.37 35.12
N GLY A 448 12.48 -9.53 34.83
CA GLY A 448 13.92 -9.81 34.97
C GLY A 448 14.75 -8.75 34.24
N ASP A 449 16.08 -8.95 34.17
CA ASP A 449 16.96 -8.15 33.35
C ASP A 449 16.65 -8.39 31.87
N LEU A 450 16.32 -7.33 31.12
CA LEU A 450 15.96 -7.38 29.70
C LEU A 450 17.08 -6.81 28.84
N SER A 451 17.44 -7.52 27.76
CA SER A 451 18.54 -7.16 26.87
C SER A 451 18.04 -6.80 25.47
N ALA A 452 18.32 -5.57 25.03
CA ALA A 452 17.98 -5.11 23.69
C ALA A 452 18.65 -5.96 22.58
N ASP A 453 19.85 -6.49 22.82
CA ASP A 453 20.53 -7.38 21.86
C ASP A 453 19.88 -8.77 21.76
N GLU A 454 19.24 -9.27 22.83
CA GLU A 454 18.44 -10.50 22.79
C GLU A 454 17.02 -10.27 22.24
N PHE A 455 16.52 -9.04 22.31
CA PHE A 455 15.21 -8.66 21.76
C PHE A 455 15.26 -8.37 20.26
N ARG A 456 16.28 -7.65 19.76
CA ARG A 456 16.45 -7.30 18.33
C ARG A 456 16.14 -8.47 17.37
N PRO A 457 16.77 -9.67 17.46
CA PRO A 457 16.52 -10.74 16.51
C PRO A 457 15.08 -11.30 16.60
N ARG A 458 14.44 -11.23 17.77
CA ARG A 458 13.04 -11.66 17.98
C ARG A 458 12.07 -10.63 17.40
N LEU A 459 12.37 -9.34 17.53
CA LEU A 459 11.63 -8.23 16.91
C LEU A 459 11.73 -8.26 15.37
N GLU A 460 12.92 -8.56 14.83
CA GLU A 460 13.13 -8.77 13.39
C GLU A 460 12.36 -10.01 12.88
N GLN A 461 12.38 -11.11 13.63
CA GLN A 461 11.57 -12.29 13.30
C GLN A 461 10.05 -11.98 13.32
N LEU A 462 9.58 -11.19 14.29
CA LEU A 462 8.18 -10.73 14.36
C LEU A 462 7.82 -9.88 13.13
N ARG A 463 8.66 -8.90 12.76
CA ARG A 463 8.47 -8.09 11.53
C ARG A 463 8.33 -8.99 10.30
N CYS A 464 9.22 -9.97 10.13
CA CYS A 464 9.16 -10.89 8.99
C CYS A 464 7.90 -11.79 8.98
N GLN A 465 7.28 -12.05 10.14
CA GLN A 465 6.01 -12.77 10.24
C GLN A 465 4.78 -11.89 9.94
N MET A 466 4.94 -10.57 9.89
CA MET A 466 3.88 -9.61 9.51
C MET A 466 3.87 -9.24 8.02
N LEU A 467 4.87 -9.67 7.23
CA LEU A 467 5.14 -9.19 5.87
C LEU A 467 5.07 -10.27 4.77
N SER A 468 4.43 -11.43 5.04
CA SER A 468 4.30 -12.52 4.07
C SER A 468 3.25 -12.20 2.99
N ILE A 469 3.70 -11.71 1.83
CA ILE A 469 2.88 -11.30 0.67
C ILE A 469 3.38 -12.01 -0.59
N THR A 470 2.45 -12.43 -1.46
CA THR A 470 2.73 -12.99 -2.79
C THR A 470 3.12 -11.89 -3.78
N ALA A 471 4.31 -12.00 -4.38
CA ALA A 471 4.93 -10.91 -5.13
C ALA A 471 4.61 -10.91 -6.63
N LEU A 472 3.34 -10.66 -6.98
CA LEU A 472 2.92 -10.46 -8.37
C LEU A 472 2.85 -8.97 -8.74
N VAL A 473 3.50 -8.58 -9.84
CA VAL A 473 3.40 -7.24 -10.44
C VAL A 473 3.36 -7.36 -11.97
N PRO A 474 2.28 -6.91 -12.65
CA PRO A 474 1.03 -6.39 -12.08
C PRO A 474 0.23 -7.42 -11.28
N LYS A 475 -0.55 -6.93 -10.32
CA LYS A 475 -1.59 -7.68 -9.59
C LYS A 475 -2.65 -8.26 -10.55
N PRO A 476 -2.90 -9.59 -10.60
CA PRO A 476 -3.83 -10.17 -11.55
C PRO A 476 -5.30 -9.77 -11.33
N PHE A 477 -6.12 -9.88 -12.37
CA PHE A 477 -7.57 -9.66 -12.31
C PHE A 477 -8.28 -10.57 -11.30
N THR A 478 -7.96 -11.87 -11.29
CA THR A 478 -8.50 -12.85 -10.32
C THR A 478 -7.44 -13.89 -9.94
N VAL A 479 -7.38 -14.23 -8.64
CA VAL A 479 -6.50 -15.27 -8.07
C VAL A 479 -7.32 -16.14 -7.12
N GLU A 480 -7.38 -17.43 -7.38
CA GLU A 480 -7.99 -18.45 -6.50
C GLU A 480 -6.86 -19.31 -5.90
N PRO A 481 -6.50 -19.12 -4.62
CA PRO A 481 -5.38 -19.83 -4.00
C PRO A 481 -5.76 -21.29 -3.66
N GLY A 482 -4.88 -22.22 -4.01
CA GLY A 482 -4.94 -23.61 -3.57
C GLY A 482 -4.28 -23.83 -2.21
N THR A 483 -4.07 -25.09 -1.83
CA THR A 483 -3.47 -25.47 -0.53
C THR A 483 -2.16 -26.26 -0.64
N GLU A 484 -1.69 -26.50 -1.86
CA GLU A 484 -0.48 -27.26 -2.14
C GLU A 484 0.69 -26.36 -2.58
N VAL A 485 1.90 -26.92 -2.56
CA VAL A 485 3.11 -26.31 -3.12
C VAL A 485 3.84 -27.39 -3.92
N TYR A 486 4.53 -27.00 -4.98
CA TYR A 486 5.25 -27.92 -5.84
C TYR A 486 6.70 -27.48 -6.05
N ILE A 487 7.62 -28.43 -6.24
CA ILE A 487 8.95 -28.12 -6.78
C ILE A 487 8.81 -27.93 -8.28
N VAL A 488 9.31 -26.83 -8.84
CA VAL A 488 9.47 -26.73 -10.30
C VAL A 488 10.84 -27.29 -10.69
N SER A 489 10.87 -28.23 -11.63
CA SER A 489 12.10 -28.82 -12.15
C SER A 489 13.00 -27.76 -12.79
N SER A 490 14.32 -27.86 -12.59
CA SER A 490 15.33 -27.07 -13.34
C SER A 490 15.44 -27.48 -14.82
N GLU A 491 14.82 -28.61 -15.16
CA GLU A 491 14.66 -29.16 -16.50
C GLU A 491 13.15 -29.43 -16.74
N VAL A 492 12.32 -28.39 -16.58
CA VAL A 492 10.89 -28.49 -16.87
C VAL A 492 10.68 -28.62 -18.39
N ALA A 493 9.87 -29.59 -18.80
CA ALA A 493 9.48 -29.79 -20.18
C ALA A 493 8.32 -28.85 -20.54
N PHE A 494 8.31 -28.35 -21.77
CA PHE A 494 7.23 -27.50 -22.28
C PHE A 494 6.44 -28.26 -23.34
N GLU A 495 5.17 -28.58 -23.05
CA GLU A 495 4.33 -29.42 -23.89
C GLU A 495 3.36 -28.56 -24.71
N HIS A 496 3.59 -28.49 -26.03
CA HIS A 496 2.76 -27.80 -27.00
C HIS A 496 2.96 -28.33 -28.43
N ASP A 497 1.97 -28.12 -29.30
CA ASP A 497 2.04 -28.53 -30.72
C ASP A 497 2.65 -27.47 -31.66
N TYR A 498 2.83 -26.23 -31.19
CA TYR A 498 3.18 -25.04 -31.99
C TYR A 498 4.65 -24.98 -32.48
N LYS A 499 5.09 -25.99 -33.23
CA LYS A 499 6.49 -26.19 -33.70
C LYS A 499 7.05 -25.07 -34.59
N ASN A 500 6.19 -24.23 -35.15
CA ASN A 500 6.55 -23.10 -36.00
C ASN A 500 6.41 -21.74 -35.27
N CYS A 501 6.21 -21.73 -33.96
CA CYS A 501 6.03 -20.51 -33.16
C CYS A 501 7.37 -20.07 -32.55
N TYR A 502 8.13 -19.24 -33.26
CA TYR A 502 9.42 -18.71 -32.80
C TYR A 502 9.27 -17.82 -31.57
N ILE A 503 8.18 -17.03 -31.48
CA ILE A 503 7.84 -16.23 -30.29
C ILE A 503 7.74 -17.12 -29.05
N LEU A 504 7.01 -18.25 -29.15
CA LEU A 504 6.85 -19.19 -28.03
C LEU A 504 8.18 -19.87 -27.69
N HIS A 505 8.92 -20.35 -28.69
CA HIS A 505 10.22 -21.00 -28.47
C HIS A 505 11.24 -20.10 -27.79
N ASP A 506 11.23 -18.78 -28.07
CA ASP A 506 12.09 -17.83 -27.37
C ASP A 506 11.59 -17.54 -25.96
N ALA A 507 10.30 -17.26 -25.78
CA ALA A 507 9.70 -17.00 -24.47
C ALA A 507 9.85 -18.18 -23.49
N VAL A 508 9.67 -19.40 -23.97
CA VAL A 508 9.92 -20.65 -23.23
C VAL A 508 11.39 -20.77 -22.81
N ARG A 509 12.34 -20.41 -23.69
CA ARG A 509 13.77 -20.38 -23.34
C ARG A 509 14.05 -19.33 -22.26
N ARG A 510 13.54 -18.11 -22.42
CA ARG A 510 13.68 -17.02 -21.44
C ARG A 510 13.14 -17.44 -20.07
N LEU A 511 11.98 -18.10 -20.01
CA LEU A 511 11.45 -18.64 -18.76
C LEU A 511 12.35 -19.74 -18.20
N ALA A 512 12.75 -20.74 -19.00
CA ALA A 512 13.60 -21.83 -18.55
C ALA A 512 14.94 -21.35 -17.97
N ASP A 513 15.52 -20.28 -18.52
CA ASP A 513 16.73 -19.66 -17.98
C ASP A 513 16.47 -18.84 -16.72
N ARG A 514 15.36 -18.08 -16.64
CA ARG A 514 14.94 -17.39 -15.40
C ARG A 514 14.65 -18.37 -14.26
N LEU A 515 14.02 -19.52 -14.53
CA LEU A 515 13.79 -20.61 -13.57
C LEU A 515 15.09 -21.24 -13.00
N ARG A 516 16.26 -20.92 -13.56
CA ARG A 516 17.58 -21.32 -13.04
C ARG A 516 18.22 -20.25 -12.15
N LEU A 517 17.76 -19.00 -12.20
CA LEU A 517 18.33 -17.87 -11.45
C LEU A 517 17.95 -17.91 -9.96
N ARG A 518 18.86 -17.45 -9.11
CA ARG A 518 18.62 -17.36 -7.66
C ARG A 518 17.80 -16.11 -7.36
N HIS A 519 16.67 -16.28 -6.69
CA HIS A 519 15.84 -15.19 -6.18
C HIS A 519 15.85 -15.21 -4.65
N TRP A 520 15.24 -14.21 -4.02
CA TRP A 520 15.07 -14.22 -2.55
C TRP A 520 14.38 -15.52 -2.12
N PRO A 521 14.92 -16.28 -1.14
CA PRO A 521 14.26 -17.48 -0.65
C PRO A 521 13.03 -17.09 0.18
N THR A 522 11.84 -17.41 -0.33
CA THR A 522 10.59 -17.17 0.38
C THR A 522 10.57 -17.91 1.70
N ASN A 523 9.92 -17.31 2.69
CA ASN A 523 9.57 -17.99 3.94
C ASN A 523 8.44 -19.03 3.75
N ASN A 524 7.86 -19.18 2.54
CA ASN A 524 6.87 -20.22 2.26
C ASN A 524 7.50 -21.61 2.07
N GLN A 525 6.74 -22.62 2.52
CA GLN A 525 7.27 -23.76 3.25
C GLN A 525 6.31 -24.93 3.47
N THR A 526 5.08 -24.87 2.96
CA THR A 526 4.32 -26.10 2.70
C THR A 526 5.27 -27.09 1.99
N LEU A 527 5.45 -28.30 2.54
CA LEU A 527 6.35 -29.27 1.92
C LEU A 527 5.84 -29.49 0.50
N PRO A 528 6.69 -29.43 -0.53
CA PRO A 528 6.22 -29.69 -1.88
C PRO A 528 5.57 -31.06 -2.00
N THR A 529 4.28 -31.12 -2.36
CA THR A 529 3.50 -32.37 -2.47
C THR A 529 3.95 -33.19 -3.68
N ALA A 530 4.36 -32.52 -4.75
CA ALA A 530 4.90 -33.13 -5.96
C ALA A 530 6.00 -32.26 -6.61
N MET A 531 6.58 -32.77 -7.69
CA MET A 531 7.48 -32.02 -8.58
C MET A 531 6.78 -31.78 -9.91
N ILE A 532 6.58 -30.51 -10.25
CA ILE A 532 6.21 -30.08 -11.60
C ILE A 532 7.41 -30.31 -12.52
N SER A 533 7.20 -31.19 -13.49
CA SER A 533 8.15 -31.47 -14.58
C SER A 533 7.63 -31.07 -15.96
N THR A 534 6.38 -30.60 -16.05
CA THR A 534 5.73 -30.18 -17.30
C THR A 534 5.03 -28.83 -17.15
N VAL A 535 5.24 -27.94 -18.12
CA VAL A 535 4.41 -26.76 -18.39
C VAL A 535 3.66 -27.00 -19.70
N ARG A 536 2.34 -27.10 -19.64
CA ARG A 536 1.45 -27.36 -20.77
C ARG A 536 0.91 -26.04 -21.31
N ILE A 537 1.08 -25.78 -22.60
CA ILE A 537 0.73 -24.48 -23.21
C ILE A 537 -0.33 -24.66 -24.31
N ARG A 538 -1.42 -23.91 -24.21
CA ARG A 538 -2.56 -23.95 -25.15
C ARG A 538 -2.89 -22.55 -25.67
N ILE A 539 -2.77 -22.38 -26.98
CA ILE A 539 -3.14 -21.16 -27.72
C ILE A 539 -4.35 -21.51 -28.59
N THR A 540 -5.50 -20.90 -28.31
CA THR A 540 -6.79 -21.31 -28.91
C THR A 540 -6.87 -21.00 -30.41
N ARG A 541 -6.29 -19.88 -30.86
CA ARG A 541 -6.16 -19.55 -32.29
C ARG A 541 -4.94 -20.21 -32.95
N GLY A 542 -4.13 -20.93 -32.17
CA GLY A 542 -2.83 -21.49 -32.59
C GLY A 542 -1.73 -20.44 -32.72
N CYS A 543 -0.52 -20.90 -33.09
CA CYS A 543 0.61 -20.05 -33.47
C CYS A 543 1.46 -20.79 -34.51
N ASP A 544 1.67 -20.16 -35.66
CA ASP A 544 2.52 -20.66 -36.76
C ASP A 544 3.11 -19.45 -37.52
N GLU A 545 4.43 -19.33 -37.53
CA GLU A 545 5.16 -18.26 -38.22
C GLU A 545 5.88 -18.76 -39.50
N SER A 546 5.48 -19.92 -40.04
CA SER A 546 6.12 -20.52 -41.23
C SER A 546 5.71 -19.89 -42.57
N VAL A 547 4.66 -19.06 -42.58
CA VAL A 547 4.15 -18.35 -43.77
C VAL A 547 4.47 -16.86 -43.67
N GLU A 548 4.05 -16.22 -42.58
CA GLU A 548 4.31 -14.81 -42.26
C GLU A 548 4.62 -14.69 -40.75
N ALA A 549 5.42 -13.70 -40.36
CA ALA A 549 5.75 -13.46 -38.96
C ALA A 549 4.55 -12.83 -38.23
N LEU A 550 4.24 -13.32 -37.03
CA LEU A 550 3.19 -12.75 -36.18
C LEU A 550 3.69 -11.46 -35.50
N TRP A 551 2.91 -10.40 -35.59
CA TRP A 551 3.18 -9.09 -35.00
C TRP A 551 2.09 -8.70 -33.98
N PRO A 552 2.46 -8.09 -32.84
CA PRO A 552 1.49 -7.53 -31.90
C PRO A 552 0.78 -6.31 -32.51
N SER A 553 -0.44 -6.00 -32.06
CA SER A 553 -1.25 -4.90 -32.60
C SER A 553 -2.28 -4.40 -31.58
N GLU A 554 -2.92 -3.25 -31.83
CA GLU A 554 -3.99 -2.69 -30.97
C GLU A 554 -5.16 -3.68 -30.73
N SER A 555 -5.37 -4.63 -31.64
CA SER A 555 -6.46 -5.62 -31.59
C SER A 555 -6.05 -7.01 -31.06
N MET A 556 -4.86 -7.14 -30.46
CA MET A 556 -4.35 -8.43 -29.98
C MET A 556 -5.00 -8.88 -28.66
N ASN A 557 -5.18 -10.19 -28.46
CA ASN A 557 -5.72 -10.70 -27.19
C ASN A 557 -4.61 -11.04 -26.19
N GLU A 558 -4.58 -10.30 -25.09
CA GLU A 558 -3.63 -10.41 -23.98
C GLU A 558 -4.18 -11.17 -22.76
N MET A 559 -5.44 -11.64 -22.81
CA MET A 559 -6.06 -12.44 -21.74
C MET A 559 -5.49 -13.86 -21.69
N TYR A 560 -5.27 -14.35 -20.47
CA TYR A 560 -4.75 -15.70 -20.23
C TYR A 560 -5.27 -16.29 -18.92
N SER A 561 -5.06 -17.60 -18.75
CA SER A 561 -5.14 -18.29 -17.47
C SER A 561 -3.85 -19.03 -17.15
N VAL A 562 -3.52 -19.14 -15.86
CA VAL A 562 -2.45 -19.98 -15.32
C VAL A 562 -3.07 -20.85 -14.23
N GLN A 563 -2.97 -22.17 -14.38
CA GLN A 563 -3.47 -23.14 -13.42
C GLN A 563 -2.31 -24.01 -12.92
N VAL A 564 -2.14 -24.09 -11.61
CA VAL A 564 -1.06 -24.81 -10.94
C VAL A 564 -1.70 -25.84 -9.99
N GLU A 565 -1.87 -27.07 -10.47
CA GLU A 565 -2.53 -28.16 -9.76
C GLU A 565 -2.03 -29.54 -10.27
N ASP A 566 -2.30 -30.61 -9.52
CA ASP A 566 -2.02 -32.01 -9.87
C ASP A 566 -0.57 -32.35 -10.31
N GLY A 567 0.38 -31.44 -10.10
CA GLY A 567 1.78 -31.57 -10.52
C GLY A 567 2.09 -31.10 -11.94
N GLU A 568 1.19 -30.37 -12.61
CA GLU A 568 1.48 -29.64 -13.85
C GLU A 568 1.30 -28.11 -13.66
N ILE A 569 1.82 -27.33 -14.60
CA ILE A 569 1.37 -25.95 -14.84
C ILE A 569 0.67 -25.94 -16.20
N VAL A 570 -0.55 -25.44 -16.26
CA VAL A 570 -1.28 -25.21 -17.52
C VAL A 570 -1.39 -23.72 -17.77
N ILE A 571 -0.99 -23.27 -18.96
CA ILE A 571 -1.16 -21.89 -19.43
C ILE A 571 -2.09 -21.92 -20.65
N GLU A 572 -3.23 -21.27 -20.57
CA GLU A 572 -4.18 -21.15 -21.69
C GLU A 572 -4.39 -19.69 -22.09
N ALA A 573 -4.49 -19.42 -23.39
CA ALA A 573 -4.85 -18.11 -23.91
C ALA A 573 -5.59 -18.22 -25.26
N GLU A 574 -6.18 -17.11 -25.72
CA GLU A 574 -6.69 -17.06 -27.09
C GLU A 574 -5.53 -16.95 -28.09
N GLU A 575 -4.56 -16.08 -27.83
CA GLU A 575 -3.41 -15.77 -28.69
C GLU A 575 -2.07 -15.91 -27.95
N ILE A 576 -0.97 -15.91 -28.71
CA ILE A 576 0.40 -16.02 -28.17
C ILE A 576 0.72 -14.94 -27.12
N TRP A 577 0.15 -13.74 -27.23
CA TRP A 577 0.43 -12.60 -26.35
C TRP A 577 -0.03 -12.84 -24.91
N GLY A 578 -1.21 -13.44 -24.71
CA GLY A 578 -1.65 -13.90 -23.40
C GLY A 578 -0.71 -14.95 -22.79
N VAL A 579 -0.18 -15.88 -23.62
CA VAL A 579 0.82 -16.86 -23.13
C VAL A 579 2.11 -16.17 -22.68
N LEU A 580 2.57 -15.10 -23.33
CA LEU A 580 3.74 -14.34 -22.87
C LEU A 580 3.53 -13.77 -21.46
N HIS A 581 2.35 -13.20 -21.19
CA HIS A 581 1.98 -12.68 -19.88
C HIS A 581 1.80 -13.78 -18.82
N GLY A 582 1.26 -14.94 -19.22
CA GLY A 582 1.17 -16.13 -18.36
C GLY A 582 2.53 -16.72 -18.00
N LEU A 583 3.48 -16.76 -18.95
CA LEU A 583 4.86 -17.19 -18.70
C LEU A 583 5.60 -16.23 -17.75
N GLU A 584 5.35 -14.91 -17.84
CA GLU A 584 5.86 -13.93 -16.87
C GLU A 584 5.25 -14.11 -15.48
N THR A 585 3.92 -14.28 -15.39
CA THR A 585 3.25 -14.55 -14.11
C THR A 585 3.77 -15.85 -13.47
N VAL A 586 4.03 -16.91 -14.24
CA VAL A 586 4.71 -18.12 -13.75
C VAL A 586 6.15 -17.81 -13.30
N ALA A 587 6.89 -16.94 -14.01
CA ALA A 587 8.24 -16.52 -13.59
C ALA A 587 8.23 -15.82 -12.22
N GLN A 588 7.18 -15.04 -11.91
CA GLN A 588 7.02 -14.35 -10.63
C GLN A 588 6.51 -15.28 -9.52
N LEU A 589 5.53 -16.15 -9.83
CA LEU A 589 5.04 -17.18 -8.92
C LEU A 589 6.10 -18.20 -8.50
N VAL A 590 7.11 -18.45 -9.33
CA VAL A 590 8.24 -19.29 -8.92
C VAL A 590 9.16 -18.51 -7.99
N HIS A 591 9.19 -18.97 -6.74
CA HIS A 591 10.07 -18.50 -5.68
C HIS A 591 11.18 -19.52 -5.41
N ARG A 592 12.10 -19.19 -4.50
CA ARG A 592 13.10 -20.13 -3.98
C ARG A 592 12.72 -20.62 -2.60
N SER A 593 12.86 -21.91 -2.34
CA SER A 593 12.90 -22.44 -0.97
C SER A 593 14.18 -21.98 -0.25
N GLN A 594 14.24 -22.18 1.06
CA GLN A 594 15.47 -21.95 1.85
C GLN A 594 16.65 -22.85 1.41
N THR A 595 16.40 -23.94 0.67
CA THR A 595 17.42 -24.79 0.02
C THR A 595 17.73 -24.38 -1.42
N ASN A 596 17.31 -23.19 -1.85
CA ASN A 596 17.41 -22.66 -3.23
C ASN A 596 16.71 -23.55 -4.30
N THR A 597 15.77 -24.40 -3.89
CA THR A 597 14.95 -25.20 -4.82
C THR A 597 13.86 -24.30 -5.41
N PRO A 598 13.56 -24.33 -6.73
CA PRO A 598 12.42 -23.60 -7.27
C PRO A 598 11.11 -24.18 -6.69
N ILE A 599 10.23 -23.33 -6.16
CA ILE A 599 8.92 -23.73 -5.65
C ILE A 599 7.83 -22.80 -6.16
N ILE A 600 6.61 -23.32 -6.29
CA ILE A 600 5.41 -22.59 -6.70
C ILE A 600 4.20 -23.03 -5.86
N GLU A 601 3.33 -22.10 -5.52
CA GLU A 601 2.06 -22.36 -4.83
C GLU A 601 0.98 -22.81 -5.81
N ALA A 602 0.21 -23.83 -5.43
CA ALA A 602 -0.98 -24.26 -6.17
C ALA A 602 -2.02 -23.14 -6.17
N GLN A 603 -2.53 -22.77 -7.34
CA GLN A 603 -3.49 -21.69 -7.53
C GLN A 603 -4.04 -21.69 -8.97
N ARG A 604 -5.17 -21.02 -9.15
CA ARG A 604 -5.69 -20.61 -10.45
C ARG A 604 -5.65 -19.09 -10.55
N ILE A 605 -5.15 -18.59 -11.68
CA ILE A 605 -5.16 -17.18 -12.06
C ILE A 605 -5.88 -17.08 -13.40
N ASP A 606 -6.88 -16.21 -13.49
CA ASP A 606 -7.44 -15.74 -14.77
C ASP A 606 -7.20 -14.22 -14.83
N ASP A 607 -6.54 -13.74 -15.89
CA ASP A 607 -5.96 -12.39 -15.91
C ASP A 607 -5.98 -11.74 -17.31
N LYS A 608 -6.00 -10.40 -17.32
CA LYS A 608 -6.14 -9.54 -18.49
C LYS A 608 -5.79 -8.08 -18.13
N PRO A 609 -5.35 -7.26 -19.09
CA PRO A 609 -5.15 -5.83 -18.85
C PRO A 609 -6.48 -5.08 -18.73
N LEU A 610 -6.48 -4.01 -17.94
CA LEU A 610 -7.53 -3.00 -17.87
C LEU A 610 -7.55 -2.11 -19.13
N TYR A 611 -6.36 -1.70 -19.62
CA TYR A 611 -6.21 -0.84 -20.78
C TYR A 611 -5.39 -1.50 -21.92
N PRO A 612 -5.78 -1.36 -23.20
CA PRO A 612 -5.04 -1.92 -24.34
C PRO A 612 -3.76 -1.15 -24.68
N HIS A 613 -3.64 0.13 -24.33
CA HIS A 613 -2.46 0.95 -24.60
C HIS A 613 -1.64 1.14 -23.31
N ARG A 614 -0.50 0.45 -23.20
CA ARG A 614 0.36 0.46 -21.99
C ARG A 614 1.80 0.72 -22.39
N GLY A 615 2.09 1.99 -22.66
CA GLY A 615 3.32 2.41 -23.30
C GLY A 615 4.44 2.83 -22.35
N PHE A 616 5.65 2.90 -22.91
CA PHE A 616 6.78 3.61 -22.32
C PHE A 616 7.50 4.37 -23.44
N LEU A 617 7.59 5.70 -23.31
CA LEU A 617 8.37 6.55 -24.22
C LEU A 617 9.84 6.53 -23.83
N ILE A 618 10.71 6.26 -24.80
CA ILE A 618 12.15 6.53 -24.73
C ILE A 618 12.55 7.56 -25.80
N ASP A 619 13.31 8.56 -25.37
CA ASP A 619 13.98 9.54 -26.22
C ASP A 619 15.39 9.06 -26.56
N THR A 620 15.68 8.96 -27.85
CA THR A 620 17.00 8.55 -28.38
C THR A 620 17.69 9.66 -29.17
N SER A 621 17.17 10.88 -29.12
CA SER A 621 17.67 12.03 -29.88
C SER A 621 18.40 13.04 -29.01
N ARG A 622 17.91 13.33 -27.79
CA ARG A 622 18.59 14.18 -26.80
C ARG A 622 19.87 13.52 -26.27
N HIS A 623 19.88 12.20 -26.20
CA HIS A 623 21.09 11.36 -26.13
C HIS A 623 20.84 10.08 -26.92
N TYR A 624 21.86 9.59 -27.63
CA TYR A 624 21.79 8.28 -28.30
C TYR A 624 21.82 7.14 -27.27
N LEU A 625 21.01 6.11 -27.47
CA LEU A 625 21.03 4.87 -26.68
C LEU A 625 21.52 3.70 -27.54
N ASP A 626 22.47 2.89 -27.05
CA ASP A 626 22.85 1.68 -27.77
C ASP A 626 21.72 0.62 -27.79
N LEU A 627 21.80 -0.32 -28.74
CA LEU A 627 20.80 -1.39 -28.84
C LEU A 627 20.72 -2.27 -27.59
N LYS A 628 21.81 -2.44 -26.86
CA LYS A 628 21.84 -3.27 -25.64
C LYS A 628 20.97 -2.65 -24.55
N HIS A 629 21.04 -1.34 -24.33
CA HIS A 629 20.23 -0.67 -23.32
C HIS A 629 18.76 -0.59 -23.77
N ILE A 630 18.48 -0.41 -25.07
CA ILE A 630 17.10 -0.55 -25.61
C ILE A 630 16.57 -1.97 -25.35
N PHE A 631 17.34 -3.02 -25.61
CA PHE A 631 16.94 -4.40 -25.36
C PHE A 631 16.70 -4.68 -23.86
N GLN A 632 17.59 -4.21 -22.98
CA GLN A 632 17.40 -4.29 -21.52
C GLN A 632 16.12 -3.54 -21.07
N PHE A 633 15.79 -2.44 -21.72
CA PHE A 633 14.57 -1.67 -21.45
C PHE A 633 13.31 -2.43 -21.86
N VAL A 634 13.32 -3.03 -23.05
CA VAL A 634 12.21 -3.85 -23.58
C VAL A 634 12.03 -5.14 -22.76
N ASP A 635 13.10 -5.72 -22.21
CA ASP A 635 13.00 -6.80 -21.22
C ASP A 635 12.35 -6.34 -19.90
N ALA A 636 12.65 -5.12 -19.42
CA ALA A 636 12.04 -4.56 -18.22
C ALA A 636 10.53 -4.27 -18.42
N MET A 637 10.14 -3.72 -19.56
CA MET A 637 8.74 -3.52 -19.96
C MET A 637 7.95 -4.83 -19.99
N ALA A 638 8.54 -5.89 -20.57
CA ALA A 638 7.89 -7.20 -20.68
C ALA A 638 7.62 -7.83 -19.30
N ILE A 639 8.53 -7.64 -18.34
CA ILE A 639 8.36 -8.14 -16.96
C ILE A 639 7.12 -7.55 -16.29
N VAL A 640 6.82 -6.28 -16.55
CA VAL A 640 5.66 -5.57 -15.99
C VAL A 640 4.44 -5.55 -16.90
N LYS A 641 4.44 -6.36 -17.97
CA LYS A 641 3.34 -6.49 -18.95
C LYS A 641 2.97 -5.18 -19.68
N MET A 642 3.91 -4.25 -19.84
CA MET A 642 3.79 -3.13 -20.81
C MET A 642 3.89 -3.65 -22.25
N ASN A 643 3.20 -3.01 -23.20
CA ASN A 643 3.00 -3.56 -24.54
C ASN A 643 3.32 -2.61 -25.71
N ILE A 644 3.73 -1.36 -25.46
CA ILE A 644 4.11 -0.39 -26.50
C ILE A 644 5.43 0.29 -26.13
N LEU A 645 6.45 0.14 -26.98
CA LEU A 645 7.63 0.99 -26.98
C LEU A 645 7.30 2.21 -27.85
N HIS A 646 7.10 3.37 -27.22
CA HIS A 646 6.99 4.62 -27.94
C HIS A 646 8.42 5.14 -28.17
N TRP A 647 8.89 5.04 -29.41
CA TRP A 647 10.28 5.35 -29.75
C TRP A 647 10.35 6.77 -30.32
N HIS A 648 10.67 7.71 -29.45
CA HIS A 648 11.01 9.08 -29.83
C HIS A 648 12.42 9.09 -30.44
N ILE A 649 12.46 8.89 -31.77
CA ILE A 649 13.66 8.48 -32.50
C ILE A 649 14.45 9.67 -33.10
N VAL A 650 13.83 10.86 -33.22
CA VAL A 650 14.46 12.08 -33.78
C VAL A 650 13.86 13.34 -33.13
N ASP A 651 14.64 14.42 -32.98
CA ASP A 651 14.27 15.69 -32.30
C ASP A 651 15.18 16.85 -32.78
N GLU A 652 15.08 18.08 -32.24
CA GLU A 652 15.91 19.24 -32.57
C GLU A 652 17.42 18.97 -32.49
N THR A 653 17.82 18.06 -31.59
CA THR A 653 19.23 17.85 -31.24
C THR A 653 19.93 16.92 -32.24
N SER A 654 19.42 15.71 -32.48
CA SER A 654 20.03 14.74 -33.39
C SER A 654 19.03 13.95 -34.27
N PHE A 655 19.56 13.28 -35.30
CA PHE A 655 18.78 12.41 -36.20
C PHE A 655 19.49 11.05 -36.33
N PRO A 656 19.37 10.14 -35.35
CA PRO A 656 20.04 8.85 -35.41
C PRO A 656 19.39 7.88 -36.42
N TYR A 657 18.12 8.03 -36.79
CA TYR A 657 17.46 7.13 -37.75
C TYR A 657 18.10 7.18 -39.16
N SER A 658 18.61 6.06 -39.65
CA SER A 658 19.22 5.97 -40.99
C SER A 658 18.18 5.76 -42.10
N SER A 659 17.53 6.85 -42.53
CA SER A 659 16.62 6.81 -43.68
C SER A 659 17.33 6.39 -44.98
N TYR A 660 16.72 5.48 -45.75
CA TYR A 660 17.25 5.08 -47.07
C TYR A 660 16.80 6.02 -48.18
N THR A 661 15.63 6.65 -48.04
CA THR A 661 15.09 7.66 -48.95
C THR A 661 15.76 9.01 -48.74
N PHE A 662 16.13 9.35 -47.49
CA PHE A 662 16.78 10.61 -47.14
C PHE A 662 18.10 10.44 -46.34
N PRO A 663 19.15 9.78 -46.88
CA PRO A 663 20.38 9.48 -46.12
C PRO A 663 21.13 10.69 -45.55
N GLU A 664 20.94 11.87 -46.12
CA GLU A 664 21.54 13.11 -45.62
C GLU A 664 20.95 13.61 -44.29
N LEU A 665 19.82 13.05 -43.83
CA LEU A 665 19.28 13.30 -42.49
C LEU A 665 20.23 12.78 -41.42
N SER A 666 20.54 11.47 -41.37
CA SER A 666 21.45 10.93 -40.35
C SER A 666 22.89 11.39 -40.54
N ARG A 667 23.40 11.43 -41.79
CA ARG A 667 24.79 11.82 -42.11
C ARG A 667 25.20 13.22 -41.64
N LYS A 668 24.26 14.10 -41.35
CA LYS A 668 24.50 15.48 -40.86
C LYS A 668 23.71 15.80 -39.59
N GLY A 669 22.59 15.11 -39.36
CA GLY A 669 21.69 15.24 -38.22
C GLY A 669 22.22 14.59 -36.95
N ALA A 670 22.71 13.35 -37.04
CA ALA A 670 23.23 12.55 -35.93
C ALA A 670 24.41 13.20 -35.20
N TYR A 671 24.69 12.73 -33.98
CA TYR A 671 25.86 13.15 -33.20
C TYR A 671 27.19 12.75 -33.87
N ASP A 672 27.26 11.53 -34.39
CA ASP A 672 28.33 11.04 -35.27
C ASP A 672 27.69 10.14 -36.33
N PRO A 673 28.00 10.34 -37.63
CA PRO A 673 27.34 9.65 -38.73
C PRO A 673 27.78 8.20 -38.95
N GLN A 674 28.62 7.64 -38.05
CA GLN A 674 29.05 6.23 -38.05
C GLN A 674 28.80 5.55 -36.70
N ALA A 675 28.96 6.25 -35.57
CA ALA A 675 28.87 5.67 -34.24
C ALA A 675 27.48 5.82 -33.57
N TYR A 676 26.70 6.86 -33.93
CA TYR A 676 25.46 7.22 -33.24
C TYR A 676 24.28 7.28 -34.23
N VAL A 677 24.09 6.17 -34.95
CA VAL A 677 23.09 6.00 -36.02
C VAL A 677 22.44 4.63 -35.90
N TYR A 678 21.11 4.56 -35.93
CA TYR A 678 20.36 3.32 -36.08
C TYR A 678 20.24 2.98 -37.56
N THR A 679 20.93 1.94 -38.02
CA THR A 679 20.79 1.43 -39.39
C THR A 679 19.45 0.71 -39.57
N GLN A 680 19.10 0.40 -40.82
CA GLN A 680 17.88 -0.37 -41.13
C GLN A 680 17.90 -1.77 -40.51
N ASP A 681 19.09 -2.39 -40.39
CA ASP A 681 19.24 -3.68 -39.69
C ASP A 681 19.11 -3.52 -38.16
N ASP A 682 19.58 -2.41 -37.59
CA ASP A 682 19.43 -2.11 -36.15
C ASP A 682 17.96 -1.87 -35.78
N VAL A 683 17.25 -1.05 -36.56
CA VAL A 683 15.80 -0.81 -36.38
C VAL A 683 15.03 -2.12 -36.51
N LYS A 684 15.33 -2.93 -37.53
CA LYS A 684 14.73 -4.27 -37.67
C LYS A 684 15.00 -5.16 -36.45
N HIS A 685 16.22 -5.13 -35.91
CA HIS A 685 16.57 -5.91 -34.72
C HIS A 685 15.76 -5.47 -33.49
N VAL A 686 15.53 -4.16 -33.28
CA VAL A 686 14.60 -3.66 -32.24
C VAL A 686 13.18 -4.16 -32.48
N LEU A 687 12.68 -4.08 -33.71
CA LEU A 687 11.34 -4.54 -34.07
C LEU A 687 11.12 -6.03 -33.77
N ASP A 688 12.04 -6.90 -34.20
CA ASP A 688 11.98 -8.33 -33.87
C ASP A 688 12.16 -8.61 -32.36
N TYR A 689 13.02 -7.86 -31.65
CA TYR A 689 13.24 -8.05 -30.21
C TYR A 689 12.01 -7.70 -29.36
N CYS A 690 11.28 -6.65 -29.75
CA CYS A 690 10.01 -6.25 -29.16
C CYS A 690 8.89 -7.24 -29.52
N ARG A 691 8.81 -7.67 -30.79
CA ARG A 691 7.84 -8.66 -31.29
C ARG A 691 7.90 -9.98 -30.52
N LEU A 692 9.10 -10.49 -30.23
CA LEU A 692 9.33 -11.69 -29.41
C LEU A 692 8.88 -11.56 -27.93
N ARG A 693 8.44 -10.36 -27.52
CA ARG A 693 7.91 -10.02 -26.18
C ARG A 693 6.47 -9.49 -26.21
N GLY A 694 5.82 -9.47 -27.37
CA GLY A 694 4.48 -8.88 -27.53
C GLY A 694 4.46 -7.35 -27.42
N ILE A 695 5.63 -6.72 -27.46
CA ILE A 695 5.76 -5.26 -27.42
C ILE A 695 5.68 -4.74 -28.86
N ARG A 696 4.72 -3.84 -29.08
CA ARG A 696 4.55 -3.03 -30.29
C ARG A 696 5.59 -1.91 -30.30
N VAL A 697 5.98 -1.41 -31.47
CA VAL A 697 6.87 -0.25 -31.57
C VAL A 697 6.15 0.85 -32.33
N MET A 698 5.87 1.96 -31.63
CA MET A 698 5.27 3.16 -32.19
C MET A 698 6.40 4.18 -32.43
N PRO A 699 6.83 4.41 -33.69
CA PRO A 699 7.81 5.43 -33.99
C PRO A 699 7.19 6.82 -33.84
N GLU A 700 7.95 7.76 -33.29
CA GLU A 700 7.65 9.19 -33.38
C GLU A 700 8.61 9.89 -34.33
N PHE A 701 8.03 10.54 -35.36
CA PHE A 701 8.73 11.47 -36.24
C PHE A 701 8.07 12.84 -36.10
N ASP A 702 8.35 13.49 -34.98
CA ASP A 702 7.70 14.74 -34.59
C ASP A 702 7.95 15.87 -35.61
N THR A 703 6.85 16.53 -35.98
CA THR A 703 6.79 17.69 -36.86
C THR A 703 5.55 18.54 -36.52
N PRO A 704 5.55 19.87 -36.75
CA PRO A 704 6.59 20.69 -37.36
C PRO A 704 7.57 21.29 -36.32
N GLY A 705 7.35 21.03 -35.02
CA GLY A 705 8.28 21.32 -33.92
C GLY A 705 9.60 20.55 -34.06
N HIS A 706 10.44 20.59 -33.03
CA HIS A 706 11.62 19.72 -32.80
C HIS A 706 12.37 19.13 -34.01
N THR A 707 12.60 19.93 -35.06
CA THR A 707 13.07 19.44 -36.39
C THR A 707 14.39 20.08 -36.85
N LYS A 708 15.03 20.87 -35.98
CA LYS A 708 16.25 21.65 -36.25
C LYS A 708 17.41 20.83 -36.81
N CYS A 709 17.60 19.58 -36.37
CA CYS A 709 18.64 18.70 -36.90
C CYS A 709 18.38 18.26 -38.36
N TRP A 710 17.11 18.17 -38.78
CA TRP A 710 16.71 17.76 -40.13
C TRP A 710 17.19 18.77 -41.17
N GLY A 711 17.18 20.06 -40.80
CA GLY A 711 17.69 21.17 -41.62
C GLY A 711 19.20 21.11 -41.89
N LYS A 712 19.98 20.37 -41.09
CA LYS A 712 21.40 20.09 -41.40
C LYS A 712 21.50 19.23 -42.68
N GLY A 713 20.54 18.32 -42.90
CA GLY A 713 20.39 17.50 -44.10
C GLY A 713 19.73 18.25 -45.26
N TYR A 714 18.57 18.84 -45.01
CA TYR A 714 17.66 19.43 -46.00
C TYR A 714 17.21 20.85 -45.56
N PRO A 715 18.05 21.89 -45.73
CA PRO A 715 17.80 23.22 -45.15
C PRO A 715 16.56 23.94 -45.70
N ASP A 716 16.10 23.59 -46.91
CA ASP A 716 14.89 24.16 -47.51
C ASP A 716 13.58 23.52 -46.99
N LEU A 717 13.66 22.49 -46.14
CA LEU A 717 12.50 21.93 -45.42
C LEU A 717 12.06 22.82 -44.25
N LEU A 718 13.00 23.53 -43.62
CA LEU A 718 12.75 24.36 -42.44
C LEU A 718 12.48 25.82 -42.82
N THR A 719 11.76 26.53 -41.96
CA THR A 719 11.50 27.95 -42.15
C THR A 719 12.76 28.76 -41.87
N LYS A 720 13.18 29.59 -42.83
CA LYS A 720 14.26 30.57 -42.64
C LYS A 720 13.74 31.75 -41.82
N CYS A 721 14.36 32.03 -40.68
CA CYS A 721 13.93 33.10 -39.78
C CYS A 721 14.48 34.46 -40.24
N TYR A 722 13.78 35.54 -39.89
CA TYR A 722 14.10 36.90 -40.31
C TYR A 722 14.19 37.85 -39.12
N SER A 723 15.16 38.76 -39.18
CA SER A 723 15.28 39.90 -38.28
C SER A 723 15.57 41.18 -39.09
N GLU A 724 14.98 42.30 -38.68
CA GLU A 724 15.06 43.60 -39.39
C GLU A 724 14.76 43.52 -40.91
N GLY A 725 13.87 42.60 -41.31
CA GLY A 725 13.48 42.39 -42.72
C GLY A 725 14.50 41.63 -43.58
N LYS A 726 15.46 40.92 -42.97
CA LYS A 726 16.46 40.08 -43.66
C LYS A 726 16.53 38.70 -43.00
N PRO A 727 16.94 37.64 -43.72
CA PRO A 727 17.25 36.36 -43.09
C PRO A 727 18.35 36.53 -42.04
N ASP A 728 18.13 36.04 -40.83
CA ASP A 728 19.10 36.13 -39.72
C ASP A 728 20.11 34.97 -39.69
N GLY A 729 19.86 33.93 -40.50
CA GLY A 729 20.68 32.72 -40.60
C GLY A 729 20.19 31.56 -39.75
N GLN A 730 19.13 31.72 -38.96
CA GLN A 730 18.50 30.66 -38.19
C GLN A 730 17.42 29.92 -39.00
N LEU A 731 17.17 28.68 -38.59
CA LEU A 731 16.07 27.84 -39.08
C LEU A 731 15.14 27.52 -37.91
N GLY A 732 13.84 27.69 -38.12
CA GLY A 732 12.79 27.35 -37.15
C GLY A 732 12.03 26.07 -37.55
N PRO A 733 10.74 25.97 -37.19
CA PRO A 733 9.89 24.83 -37.54
C PRO A 733 9.87 24.51 -39.04
N VAL A 734 9.49 23.27 -39.39
CA VAL A 734 9.20 22.84 -40.76
C VAL A 734 8.32 23.89 -41.46
N ASN A 735 8.61 24.21 -42.73
CA ASN A 735 7.87 25.22 -43.47
C ASN A 735 6.58 24.63 -44.08
N PRO A 736 5.38 24.98 -43.57
CA PRO A 736 4.12 24.35 -43.99
C PRO A 736 3.54 24.94 -45.29
N THR A 737 4.23 25.92 -45.89
CA THR A 737 3.68 26.73 -47.00
C THR A 737 4.11 26.25 -48.38
N THR A 738 4.99 25.26 -48.46
CA THR A 738 5.57 24.74 -49.72
C THR A 738 5.10 23.31 -50.00
N ASP A 739 4.88 22.97 -51.27
CA ASP A 739 4.56 21.59 -51.66
C ASP A 739 5.76 20.65 -51.51
N TYR A 740 7.00 21.16 -51.58
CA TYR A 740 8.23 20.39 -51.31
C TYR A 740 8.19 19.72 -49.93
N THR A 741 7.67 20.40 -48.91
CA THR A 741 7.48 19.87 -47.56
C THR A 741 6.59 18.63 -47.56
N TYR A 742 5.45 18.67 -48.26
CA TYR A 742 4.51 17.56 -48.29
C TYR A 742 4.98 16.41 -49.19
N ASP A 743 5.67 16.74 -50.29
CA ASP A 743 6.39 15.78 -51.14
C ASP A 743 7.54 15.08 -50.39
N PHE A 744 8.16 15.73 -49.41
CA PHE A 744 9.16 15.15 -48.53
C PHE A 744 8.50 14.23 -47.50
N MET A 745 7.50 14.74 -46.77
CA MET A 745 6.84 13.99 -45.70
C MET A 745 6.07 12.76 -46.21
N GLN A 746 5.41 12.82 -47.38
CA GLN A 746 4.79 11.63 -47.99
C GLN A 746 5.80 10.50 -48.18
N LYS A 747 6.99 10.80 -48.74
CA LYS A 747 8.05 9.81 -48.97
C LYS A 747 8.65 9.26 -47.68
N LEU A 748 8.77 10.10 -46.64
CA LEU A 748 9.22 9.66 -45.32
C LEU A 748 8.17 8.73 -44.68
N LEU A 749 6.88 9.06 -44.78
CA LEU A 749 5.78 8.24 -44.27
C LEU A 749 5.63 6.90 -45.04
N ASP A 750 5.86 6.91 -46.36
CA ASP A 750 5.91 5.69 -47.18
C ASP A 750 7.07 4.77 -46.74
N GLU A 751 8.24 5.35 -46.43
CA GLU A 751 9.38 4.62 -45.86
C GLU A 751 9.07 4.09 -44.45
N VAL A 752 8.61 4.95 -43.52
CA VAL A 752 8.32 4.56 -42.14
C VAL A 752 7.29 3.43 -42.10
N LYS A 753 6.23 3.49 -42.90
CA LYS A 753 5.24 2.40 -43.00
C LYS A 753 5.78 1.11 -43.65
N THR A 754 6.87 1.20 -44.42
CA THR A 754 7.56 0.02 -44.98
C THR A 754 8.51 -0.61 -43.95
N VAL A 755 9.04 0.18 -43.03
CA VAL A 755 10.01 -0.26 -42.00
C VAL A 755 9.31 -0.74 -40.72
N PHE A 756 8.30 -0.01 -40.25
CA PHE A 756 7.57 -0.27 -39.01
C PHE A 756 6.25 -1.01 -39.33
N PRO A 757 6.07 -2.28 -38.89
CA PRO A 757 4.95 -3.13 -39.30
C PRO A 757 3.67 -2.96 -38.48
N ASP A 758 3.74 -2.35 -37.28
CA ASP A 758 2.53 -1.91 -36.60
C ASP A 758 1.95 -0.70 -37.34
N ASN A 759 0.63 -0.65 -37.49
CA ASN A 759 -0.04 0.34 -38.31
C ASN A 759 -0.32 1.62 -37.51
N VAL A 760 0.69 2.12 -36.79
CA VAL A 760 0.63 3.30 -35.92
C VAL A 760 1.86 4.19 -36.10
N ILE A 761 1.68 5.49 -35.90
CA ILE A 761 2.76 6.47 -35.89
C ILE A 761 2.38 7.63 -34.96
N HIS A 762 3.33 8.10 -34.15
CA HIS A 762 3.20 9.39 -33.47
C HIS A 762 3.74 10.48 -34.40
N LEU A 763 2.93 11.48 -34.69
CA LEU A 763 3.29 12.62 -35.55
C LEU A 763 3.81 13.82 -34.74
N GLY A 764 3.81 13.68 -33.41
CA GLY A 764 4.16 14.73 -32.45
C GLY A 764 3.23 15.93 -32.51
N GLY A 765 3.82 17.11 -32.74
CA GLY A 765 3.12 18.38 -32.92
C GLY A 765 3.01 19.24 -31.66
N ASP A 766 3.84 19.03 -30.66
CA ASP A 766 3.94 19.86 -29.45
C ASP A 766 4.80 21.12 -29.65
N GLU A 767 4.76 22.02 -28.66
CA GLU A 767 5.67 23.17 -28.42
C GLU A 767 6.06 24.08 -29.63
N VAL A 768 5.29 24.07 -30.72
CA VAL A 768 5.63 24.75 -31.99
C VAL A 768 5.79 26.26 -31.81
N ASN A 769 7.04 26.74 -31.84
CA ASN A 769 7.35 28.15 -31.69
C ASN A 769 7.08 28.95 -32.99
N PHE A 770 5.96 29.68 -33.01
CA PHE A 770 5.50 30.46 -34.16
C PHE A 770 6.36 31.69 -34.52
N VAL A 771 7.33 32.12 -33.69
CA VAL A 771 8.08 33.37 -33.93
C VAL A 771 8.82 33.36 -35.28
N CYS A 772 9.42 32.23 -35.66
CA CYS A 772 10.11 32.12 -36.95
C CYS A 772 9.14 32.18 -38.14
N TRP A 773 7.98 31.50 -38.06
CA TRP A 773 6.90 31.61 -39.04
C TRP A 773 6.40 33.06 -39.16
N ALA A 774 6.15 33.73 -38.04
CA ALA A 774 5.69 35.11 -38.00
C ALA A 774 6.72 36.12 -38.54
N SER A 775 8.01 35.78 -38.54
CA SER A 775 9.07 36.61 -39.14
C SER A 775 9.16 36.50 -40.67
N ASN A 776 8.73 35.36 -41.24
CA ASN A 776 9.06 34.99 -42.62
C ASN A 776 8.05 35.58 -43.64
N PRO A 777 8.50 36.38 -44.64
CA PRO A 777 7.58 37.02 -45.60
C PRO A 777 6.77 36.06 -46.48
N ASP A 778 7.34 34.91 -46.86
CA ASP A 778 6.63 33.91 -47.68
C ASP A 778 5.52 33.23 -46.84
N VAL A 779 5.79 33.01 -45.55
CA VAL A 779 4.79 32.49 -44.60
C VAL A 779 3.69 33.53 -44.34
N GLN A 780 4.04 34.81 -44.12
CA GLN A 780 3.06 35.90 -44.00
C GLN A 780 2.13 35.96 -45.23
N ALA A 781 2.69 35.90 -46.45
CA ALA A 781 1.89 35.87 -47.68
C ALA A 781 0.98 34.63 -47.78
N PHE A 782 1.38 33.49 -47.20
CA PHE A 782 0.53 32.31 -47.08
C PHE A 782 -0.60 32.50 -46.05
N MET A 783 -0.32 33.13 -44.90
CA MET A 783 -1.34 33.48 -43.88
C MET A 783 -2.42 34.40 -44.44
N GLU A 784 -2.03 35.41 -45.25
CA GLU A 784 -2.97 36.27 -45.98
C GLU A 784 -3.82 35.47 -46.99
N LYS A 785 -3.16 34.66 -47.83
CA LYS A 785 -3.81 33.80 -48.84
C LYS A 785 -4.85 32.86 -48.23
N MET A 786 -4.52 32.24 -47.10
CA MET A 786 -5.40 31.32 -46.37
C MET A 786 -6.40 32.03 -45.45
N LYS A 787 -6.26 33.35 -45.25
CA LYS A 787 -7.08 34.18 -44.34
C LYS A 787 -7.02 33.74 -42.88
N PHE A 788 -5.87 33.21 -42.44
CA PHE A 788 -5.67 32.80 -41.05
C PHE A 788 -5.47 34.00 -40.10
N GLY A 789 -4.99 35.13 -40.63
CA GLY A 789 -4.64 36.33 -39.86
C GLY A 789 -3.29 36.16 -39.15
N ASP A 790 -3.12 36.82 -38.01
CA ASP A 790 -1.93 36.69 -37.16
C ASP A 790 -1.95 35.43 -36.27
N ASP A 791 -2.90 34.52 -36.50
CA ASP A 791 -3.13 33.31 -35.70
C ASP A 791 -2.46 32.08 -36.33
N TYR A 792 -1.18 31.91 -35.99
CA TYR A 792 -0.32 30.83 -36.47
C TYR A 792 -0.70 29.44 -35.94
N SER A 793 -1.58 29.33 -34.94
CA SER A 793 -2.12 28.04 -34.50
C SER A 793 -2.90 27.35 -35.64
N LYS A 794 -3.63 28.13 -36.45
CA LYS A 794 -4.30 27.63 -37.67
C LYS A 794 -3.33 27.08 -38.71
N LEU A 795 -2.11 27.62 -38.77
CA LEU A 795 -1.09 27.16 -39.72
C LEU A 795 -0.51 25.80 -39.30
N GLN A 796 -0.32 25.59 -37.99
CA GLN A 796 0.01 24.27 -37.43
C GLN A 796 -1.14 23.28 -37.67
N SER A 797 -2.39 23.66 -37.40
CA SER A 797 -3.54 22.77 -37.64
C SER A 797 -3.67 22.39 -39.12
N TYR A 798 -3.52 23.33 -40.05
CA TYR A 798 -3.46 23.05 -41.49
C TYR A 798 -2.29 22.12 -41.88
N TYR A 799 -1.13 22.25 -41.23
CA TYR A 799 -0.01 21.34 -41.43
C TYR A 799 -0.35 19.93 -40.93
N MET A 800 -0.81 19.77 -39.70
CA MET A 800 -1.14 18.47 -39.11
C MET A 800 -2.29 17.77 -39.83
N GLU A 801 -3.31 18.51 -40.29
CA GLU A 801 -4.40 17.97 -41.14
C GLU A 801 -3.83 17.32 -42.40
N ARG A 802 -2.90 18.01 -43.09
CA ARG A 802 -2.21 17.45 -44.25
C ARG A 802 -1.30 16.27 -43.89
N ILE A 803 -0.54 16.30 -42.79
CA ILE A 803 0.34 15.16 -42.42
C ILE A 803 -0.48 13.93 -42.04
N SER A 804 -1.57 14.06 -41.28
CA SER A 804 -2.48 12.93 -40.99
C SER A 804 -3.10 12.38 -42.28
N GLU A 805 -3.55 13.25 -43.19
CA GLU A 805 -4.02 12.81 -44.52
C GLU A 805 -2.97 12.02 -45.33
N LEU A 806 -1.69 12.37 -45.25
CA LEU A 806 -0.61 11.63 -45.92
C LEU A 806 -0.32 10.30 -45.21
N ALA A 807 -0.27 10.29 -43.87
CA ALA A 807 -0.05 9.10 -43.06
C ALA A 807 -1.14 8.03 -43.26
N GLN A 808 -2.40 8.47 -43.39
CA GLN A 808 -3.53 7.59 -43.70
C GLN A 808 -3.47 7.00 -45.13
N LYS A 809 -2.74 7.64 -46.07
CA LYS A 809 -2.62 7.23 -47.49
C LYS A 809 -1.31 6.50 -47.81
N ALA A 810 -0.27 6.65 -47.00
CA ALA A 810 1.08 6.14 -47.25
C ALA A 810 1.12 4.62 -47.45
N GLY A 811 2.08 4.13 -48.24
CA GLY A 811 2.46 2.72 -48.43
C GLY A 811 1.41 1.75 -48.98
N GLY A 812 0.15 2.18 -49.17
CA GLY A 812 -0.98 1.29 -49.44
C GLY A 812 -1.41 0.47 -48.21
N GLY A 813 -2.25 -0.55 -48.41
CA GLY A 813 -2.74 -1.42 -47.32
C GLY A 813 -3.77 -0.74 -46.40
N ARG A 814 -3.73 -1.09 -45.10
CA ARG A 814 -4.59 -0.49 -44.05
C ARG A 814 -4.09 0.94 -43.73
N PRO A 815 -4.97 1.93 -43.47
CA PRO A 815 -4.54 3.24 -42.97
C PRO A 815 -3.81 3.13 -41.63
N MET A 816 -2.81 3.99 -41.39
CA MET A 816 -2.17 4.09 -40.08
C MET A 816 -3.07 4.86 -39.10
N THR A 817 -3.15 4.40 -37.85
CA THR A 817 -3.70 5.18 -36.73
C THR A 817 -2.67 6.23 -36.32
N THR A 818 -3.03 7.51 -36.36
CA THR A 818 -2.09 8.60 -36.02
C THR A 818 -2.25 9.02 -34.56
N PHE A 819 -1.15 9.15 -33.83
CA PHE A 819 -1.11 9.73 -32.50
C PHE A 819 -0.48 11.13 -32.56
N VAL A 820 -0.94 12.05 -31.71
CA VAL A 820 -0.45 13.44 -31.63
C VAL A 820 -0.46 13.94 -30.19
N TRP A 821 0.43 14.87 -29.86
CA TRP A 821 0.37 15.60 -28.59
C TRP A 821 -0.82 16.58 -28.56
N GLN A 822 -1.30 16.91 -27.35
CA GLN A 822 -2.53 17.67 -27.14
C GLN A 822 -2.61 19.03 -27.85
N GLU A 823 -1.48 19.70 -28.11
CA GLU A 823 -1.41 20.95 -28.87
C GLU A 823 -2.19 20.92 -30.17
N VAL A 824 -2.20 19.79 -30.87
CA VAL A 824 -2.92 19.64 -32.14
C VAL A 824 -4.43 19.82 -31.93
N PHE A 825 -4.98 19.25 -30.85
CA PHE A 825 -6.37 19.42 -30.46
C PHE A 825 -6.65 20.83 -29.90
N ASP A 826 -5.77 21.36 -29.05
CA ASP A 826 -5.86 22.70 -28.46
C ASP A 826 -5.87 23.81 -29.53
N HIS A 827 -5.06 23.67 -30.57
CA HIS A 827 -4.99 24.58 -31.72
C HIS A 827 -6.10 24.32 -32.76
N GLY A 828 -7.09 23.50 -32.41
CA GLY A 828 -8.37 23.42 -33.10
C GLY A 828 -8.42 22.50 -34.33
N PHE A 829 -7.49 21.56 -34.48
CA PHE A 829 -7.59 20.45 -35.45
C PHE A 829 -8.88 19.65 -35.22
N ARG A 830 -9.59 19.27 -36.31
CA ARG A 830 -10.87 18.53 -36.21
C ARG A 830 -11.13 17.49 -37.31
N ASP A 831 -10.12 16.74 -37.77
CA ASP A 831 -10.44 15.42 -38.36
C ASP A 831 -10.84 14.42 -37.26
N THR A 832 -11.82 13.57 -37.51
CA THR A 832 -12.71 13.01 -36.47
C THR A 832 -12.65 11.49 -36.29
N LYS A 833 -11.76 10.76 -36.99
CA LYS A 833 -11.96 9.30 -37.16
C LYS A 833 -10.75 8.37 -36.96
N ASN A 834 -9.52 8.82 -37.22
CA ASN A 834 -8.33 7.94 -37.22
C ASN A 834 -7.18 8.45 -36.32
N MET A 835 -7.49 9.35 -35.38
CA MET A 835 -6.48 10.02 -34.53
C MET A 835 -6.72 9.79 -33.04
N VAL A 836 -5.64 9.60 -32.29
CA VAL A 836 -5.62 9.49 -30.82
C VAL A 836 -4.86 10.68 -30.25
N ILE A 837 -5.40 11.34 -29.22
CA ILE A 837 -4.73 12.47 -28.56
C ILE A 837 -3.89 11.97 -27.38
N HIS A 838 -2.71 12.53 -27.19
CA HIS A 838 -1.81 12.26 -26.07
C HIS A 838 -1.75 13.46 -25.11
N VAL A 839 -2.33 13.30 -23.92
CA VAL A 839 -2.40 14.33 -22.87
C VAL A 839 -1.17 14.27 -21.99
N TRP A 840 -0.36 15.32 -22.05
CA TRP A 840 0.98 15.37 -21.46
C TRP A 840 1.22 16.59 -20.57
N LYS A 841 0.40 17.64 -20.67
CA LYS A 841 0.55 18.85 -19.85
C LYS A 841 -0.13 18.67 -18.50
N ASN A 842 0.54 19.13 -17.45
CA ASN A 842 0.06 19.03 -16.07
C ASN A 842 -0.97 20.12 -15.70
N GLU A 843 -1.27 21.04 -16.62
CA GLU A 843 -2.29 22.08 -16.44
C GLU A 843 -3.70 21.49 -16.66
N ASP A 844 -4.44 21.28 -15.56
CA ASP A 844 -5.82 20.77 -15.51
C ASP A 844 -6.13 19.60 -16.48
N TRP A 845 -5.28 18.57 -16.42
CA TRP A 845 -5.41 17.37 -17.27
C TRP A 845 -6.80 16.71 -17.22
N LYS A 846 -7.56 16.90 -16.13
CA LYS A 846 -8.92 16.38 -15.98
C LYS A 846 -9.89 17.07 -16.92
N GLU A 847 -9.93 18.40 -16.93
CA GLU A 847 -10.74 19.11 -17.93
C GLU A 847 -10.18 18.90 -19.36
N GLU A 848 -8.88 18.63 -19.54
CA GLU A 848 -8.33 18.30 -20.86
C GLU A 848 -8.86 16.98 -21.43
N MET A 849 -8.71 15.88 -20.67
CA MET A 849 -9.28 14.57 -20.99
C MET A 849 -10.79 14.69 -21.27
N LYS A 850 -11.49 15.54 -20.52
CA LYS A 850 -12.92 15.83 -20.68
C LYS A 850 -13.23 16.60 -21.97
N ARG A 851 -12.43 17.60 -22.37
CA ARG A 851 -12.58 18.32 -23.66
C ARG A 851 -12.40 17.37 -24.84
N ILE A 852 -11.31 16.59 -24.82
CA ILE A 852 -10.93 15.64 -25.89
C ILE A 852 -12.01 14.57 -26.07
N THR A 853 -12.41 13.91 -24.97
CA THR A 853 -13.42 12.83 -25.03
C THR A 853 -14.84 13.36 -25.31
N ALA A 854 -15.18 14.59 -24.88
CA ALA A 854 -16.45 15.22 -25.26
C ALA A 854 -16.51 15.58 -26.77
N ALA A 855 -15.37 15.81 -27.41
CA ALA A 855 -15.25 15.95 -28.85
C ALA A 855 -15.23 14.58 -29.59
N GLY A 856 -15.27 13.46 -28.87
CA GLY A 856 -15.36 12.10 -29.42
C GLY A 856 -14.02 11.43 -29.75
N PHE A 857 -12.89 12.01 -29.36
CA PHE A 857 -11.57 11.47 -29.64
C PHE A 857 -11.15 10.39 -28.64
N PRO A 858 -10.56 9.27 -29.09
CA PRO A 858 -9.77 8.40 -28.23
C PRO A 858 -8.57 9.14 -27.64
N VAL A 859 -8.18 8.80 -26.42
CA VAL A 859 -7.14 9.51 -25.67
C VAL A 859 -6.20 8.56 -24.92
N ILE A 860 -4.92 8.92 -24.84
CA ILE A 860 -3.92 8.31 -23.96
C ILE A 860 -3.30 9.37 -23.05
N TYR A 861 -2.88 8.96 -21.86
CA TYR A 861 -2.41 9.84 -20.80
C TYR A 861 -0.94 9.61 -20.42
N SER A 862 -0.18 10.68 -20.19
CA SER A 862 1.17 10.62 -19.62
C SER A 862 1.55 11.74 -18.64
N SER A 863 0.75 12.81 -18.46
CA SER A 863 1.24 14.08 -17.87
C SER A 863 1.97 13.95 -16.52
N ILE A 864 1.37 13.29 -15.53
CA ILE A 864 1.98 13.05 -14.21
C ILE A 864 3.00 11.90 -14.26
N TRP A 865 2.98 11.06 -15.31
CA TRP A 865 3.89 9.94 -15.54
C TRP A 865 5.17 10.36 -16.30
N TYR A 866 5.57 11.63 -16.20
CA TYR A 866 6.89 12.13 -16.62
C TYR A 866 7.97 11.66 -15.64
N LEU A 867 8.56 10.49 -15.92
CA LEU A 867 9.58 9.85 -15.10
C LEU A 867 10.97 10.48 -15.28
N ASN A 868 11.21 11.26 -16.35
CA ASN A 868 12.42 12.09 -16.47
C ASN A 868 12.51 13.15 -15.35
N VAL A 869 11.36 13.66 -14.88
CA VAL A 869 11.23 14.58 -13.75
C VAL A 869 11.35 13.80 -12.43
N ILE A 870 12.56 13.75 -11.90
CA ILE A 870 12.89 13.09 -10.63
C ILE A 870 12.65 14.00 -9.42
N GLU A 871 12.14 13.42 -8.33
CA GLU A 871 11.98 14.07 -7.03
C GLU A 871 12.64 13.26 -5.92
N TYR A 872 13.00 13.90 -4.82
CA TYR A 872 13.59 13.22 -3.67
C TYR A 872 12.50 12.56 -2.82
N GLY A 873 12.49 11.22 -2.76
CA GLY A 873 11.61 10.46 -1.89
C GLY A 873 11.02 9.23 -2.58
N VAL A 874 9.75 8.97 -2.29
CA VAL A 874 8.99 7.81 -2.80
C VAL A 874 7.96 8.31 -3.82
N ASP A 875 8.45 8.85 -4.92
CA ASP A 875 7.63 9.53 -5.94
C ASP A 875 6.67 8.58 -6.68
N TRP A 876 7.01 7.29 -6.79
CA TRP A 876 6.21 6.29 -7.51
C TRP A 876 4.76 6.20 -7.00
N ILE A 877 4.50 6.56 -5.74
CA ILE A 877 3.15 6.61 -5.15
C ILE A 877 2.25 7.58 -5.93
N ARG A 878 2.79 8.70 -6.44
CA ARG A 878 2.02 9.66 -7.26
C ARG A 878 1.65 9.07 -8.62
N PHE A 879 2.52 8.25 -9.21
CA PHE A 879 2.27 7.57 -10.48
C PHE A 879 1.22 6.47 -10.29
N TYR A 880 1.31 5.70 -9.21
CA TYR A 880 0.40 4.60 -8.87
C TYR A 880 -1.02 5.07 -8.51
N ASN A 881 -1.14 6.18 -7.76
CA ASN A 881 -2.43 6.65 -7.25
C ASN A 881 -3.30 7.35 -8.31
N LEU A 882 -2.73 7.77 -9.45
CA LEU A 882 -3.51 8.38 -10.53
C LEU A 882 -4.27 7.33 -11.33
N ASP A 883 -5.54 7.56 -11.62
CA ASP A 883 -6.31 6.83 -12.63
C ASP A 883 -6.66 7.75 -13.80
N PRO A 884 -6.29 7.44 -15.06
CA PRO A 884 -6.61 8.29 -16.20
C PRO A 884 -8.12 8.34 -16.52
N ALA A 885 -8.95 7.48 -15.91
CA ALA A 885 -10.41 7.59 -15.98
C ALA A 885 -11.03 8.58 -14.96
N ASP A 886 -10.29 9.01 -13.93
CA ASP A 886 -10.77 9.93 -12.88
C ASP A 886 -10.79 11.40 -13.34
N PHE A 887 -11.48 11.69 -14.45
CA PHE A 887 -11.66 13.06 -14.97
C PHE A 887 -13.12 13.55 -14.94
N GLY A 888 -14.03 12.77 -14.36
CA GLY A 888 -15.45 13.14 -14.22
C GLY A 888 -16.24 13.14 -15.54
N GLY A 889 -15.79 12.39 -16.55
CA GLY A 889 -16.54 12.17 -17.79
C GLY A 889 -17.72 11.19 -17.63
N THR A 890 -18.58 11.12 -18.66
CA THR A 890 -19.62 10.08 -18.75
C THR A 890 -19.00 8.70 -19.06
N PRO A 891 -19.74 7.58 -18.90
CA PRO A 891 -19.24 6.25 -19.28
C PRO A 891 -18.77 6.15 -20.73
N GLU A 892 -19.42 6.88 -21.64
CA GLU A 892 -19.04 6.97 -23.06
C GLU A 892 -17.73 7.74 -23.26
N GLN A 893 -17.48 8.77 -22.47
CA GLN A 893 -16.19 9.49 -22.47
C GLN A 893 -15.06 8.63 -21.87
N ILE A 894 -15.33 7.94 -20.76
CA ILE A 894 -14.34 7.06 -20.11
C ILE A 894 -13.96 5.91 -21.05
N ALA A 895 -14.90 5.38 -21.84
CA ALA A 895 -14.64 4.34 -22.85
C ALA A 895 -13.74 4.79 -24.03
N LEU A 896 -13.43 6.10 -24.15
CA LEU A 896 -12.46 6.62 -25.11
C LEU A 896 -11.02 6.65 -24.56
N VAL A 897 -10.83 6.48 -23.24
CA VAL A 897 -9.49 6.34 -22.65
C VAL A 897 -8.91 4.98 -23.06
N ARG A 898 -7.83 5.00 -23.85
CA ARG A 898 -7.14 3.79 -24.32
C ARG A 898 -6.09 3.27 -23.35
N GLY A 899 -5.72 4.07 -22.36
CA GLY A 899 -4.66 3.81 -21.39
C GLY A 899 -3.69 4.98 -21.35
N GLY A 900 -2.40 4.70 -21.39
CA GLY A 900 -1.39 5.74 -21.28
C GLY A 900 0.04 5.22 -21.29
N GLU A 901 0.98 6.12 -20.99
CA GLU A 901 2.41 5.86 -21.11
C GLU A 901 3.22 6.48 -19.97
N ALA A 902 4.28 5.79 -19.55
CA ALA A 902 5.35 6.41 -18.78
C ALA A 902 6.30 7.14 -19.75
N ALA A 903 6.70 8.38 -19.44
CA ALA A 903 7.57 9.17 -20.31
C ALA A 903 8.99 9.33 -19.75
N MET A 904 10.00 8.96 -20.54
CA MET A 904 11.42 9.17 -20.21
C MET A 904 12.13 9.94 -21.32
N TRP A 905 11.93 11.26 -21.31
CA TRP A 905 12.66 12.21 -22.13
C TRP A 905 14.15 12.29 -21.76
N GLY A 906 14.97 12.60 -22.76
CA GLY A 906 16.41 12.31 -22.79
C GLY A 906 17.32 13.45 -22.37
N GLU A 907 16.81 14.63 -22.02
CA GLU A 907 17.66 15.83 -21.76
C GLU A 907 18.70 15.60 -20.66
N TYR A 908 18.35 14.72 -19.71
CA TYR A 908 19.19 14.33 -18.58
C TYR A 908 19.35 12.80 -18.46
N VAL A 909 19.03 12.04 -19.49
CA VAL A 909 18.95 10.56 -19.47
C VAL A 909 19.72 9.98 -20.66
N ASP A 910 20.59 9.03 -20.36
CA ASP A 910 21.40 8.29 -21.34
C ASP A 910 21.57 6.83 -20.87
N GLU A 911 22.39 6.06 -21.57
CA GLU A 911 22.71 4.66 -21.21
C GLU A 911 23.23 4.48 -19.77
N THR A 912 23.83 5.51 -19.14
CA THR A 912 24.39 5.41 -17.79
C THR A 912 23.31 5.37 -16.70
N ASN A 913 22.12 5.90 -16.98
CA ASN A 913 21.08 6.08 -15.95
C ASN A 913 19.65 5.73 -16.37
N LEU A 914 19.38 5.41 -17.65
CA LEU A 914 18.06 5.03 -18.17
C LEU A 914 17.37 3.94 -17.35
N ILE A 915 18.04 2.81 -17.13
CA ILE A 915 17.45 1.64 -16.46
C ILE A 915 17.19 1.92 -14.99
N SER A 916 18.14 2.55 -14.28
CA SER A 916 17.98 2.88 -12.86
C SER A 916 16.90 3.92 -12.64
N ARG A 917 16.85 4.97 -13.46
CA ARG A 917 15.83 6.02 -13.35
C ARG A 917 14.44 5.51 -13.75
N SER A 918 14.32 4.63 -14.73
CA SER A 918 13.00 4.13 -15.18
C SER A 918 12.43 3.06 -14.26
N TRP A 919 13.29 2.23 -13.66
CA TRP A 919 12.86 1.01 -12.97
C TRP A 919 13.33 0.98 -11.51
N PRO A 920 12.42 0.69 -10.56
CA PRO A 920 11.11 0.11 -10.78
C PRO A 920 9.95 1.14 -10.87
N ARG A 921 10.22 2.45 -10.91
CA ARG A 921 9.17 3.50 -10.91
C ARG A 921 8.11 3.31 -12.02
N GLY A 922 8.52 2.88 -13.22
CA GLY A 922 7.60 2.57 -14.32
C GLY A 922 6.64 1.40 -14.06
N ALA A 923 6.95 0.52 -13.11
CA ALA A 923 6.06 -0.56 -12.71
C ALA A 923 4.79 -0.06 -11.99
N ALA A 924 4.84 1.12 -11.37
CA ALA A 924 3.67 1.78 -10.80
C ALA A 924 2.63 2.16 -11.88
N VAL A 925 3.13 2.68 -13.01
CA VAL A 925 2.31 2.98 -14.21
C VAL A 925 1.81 1.69 -14.86
N ALA A 926 2.67 0.67 -14.96
CA ALA A 926 2.31 -0.62 -15.52
C ALA A 926 1.20 -1.34 -14.73
N GLU A 927 1.28 -1.36 -13.38
CA GLU A 927 0.24 -1.95 -12.55
C GLU A 927 -1.07 -1.17 -12.64
N ARG A 928 -1.03 0.17 -12.62
CA ARG A 928 -2.22 1.01 -12.82
C ARG A 928 -2.89 0.79 -14.18
N LEU A 929 -2.12 0.51 -15.23
CA LEU A 929 -2.65 0.29 -16.57
C LEU A 929 -3.08 -1.18 -16.84
N TRP A 930 -2.66 -2.13 -16.02
CA TRP A 930 -3.03 -3.55 -16.13
C TRP A 930 -4.14 -3.95 -15.15
N SER A 931 -3.98 -3.64 -13.86
CA SER A 931 -4.79 -4.20 -12.79
C SER A 931 -6.12 -3.47 -12.60
N SER A 932 -7.10 -4.12 -11.96
CA SER A 932 -8.44 -3.56 -11.73
C SER A 932 -8.91 -3.73 -10.28
N GLY A 933 -9.96 -2.98 -9.91
CA GLY A 933 -10.50 -2.98 -8.55
C GLY A 933 -9.82 -1.96 -7.64
N ARG A 934 -9.90 -2.15 -6.31
CA ARG A 934 -9.23 -1.26 -5.33
C ARG A 934 -7.73 -1.56 -5.33
N LEU A 935 -6.97 -0.69 -6.00
CA LEU A 935 -5.51 -0.66 -5.94
C LEU A 935 -5.07 0.19 -4.75
N ASP A 936 -4.19 -0.37 -3.92
CA ASP A 936 -3.63 0.25 -2.72
C ASP A 936 -2.10 0.27 -2.83
N TYR A 937 -1.48 1.41 -2.50
CA TYR A 937 -0.04 1.59 -2.60
C TYR A 937 0.70 0.92 -1.42
N HIS A 938 0.06 0.75 -0.26
CA HIS A 938 0.63 0.00 0.86
C HIS A 938 0.79 -1.48 0.54
N GLU A 939 -0.17 -2.04 -0.21
CA GLU A 939 -0.17 -3.44 -0.66
C GLU A 939 0.78 -3.67 -1.85
N PHE A 940 0.96 -2.66 -2.71
CA PHE A 940 1.91 -2.70 -3.84
C PHE A 940 3.37 -2.50 -3.42
N ALA A 941 3.66 -1.61 -2.46
CA ALA A 941 5.01 -1.30 -1.99
C ALA A 941 5.92 -2.52 -1.73
N PRO A 942 5.50 -3.58 -0.99
CA PRO A 942 6.32 -4.78 -0.77
C PRO A 942 6.44 -5.69 -2.01
N ARG A 943 5.42 -5.74 -2.88
CA ARG A 943 5.48 -6.46 -4.16
C ARG A 943 6.48 -5.79 -5.12
N LEU A 944 6.53 -4.47 -5.11
CA LEU A 944 7.46 -3.64 -5.86
C LEU A 944 8.92 -3.80 -5.41
N GLU A 945 9.17 -3.98 -4.10
CA GLU A 945 10.52 -4.32 -3.58
C GLU A 945 11.02 -5.69 -4.08
N GLU A 946 10.15 -6.70 -4.11
CA GLU A 946 10.51 -8.05 -4.56
C GLU A 946 10.77 -8.08 -6.08
N LEU A 947 9.87 -7.47 -6.87
CA LEU A 947 10.04 -7.22 -8.30
C LEU A 947 11.39 -6.54 -8.60
N ARG A 948 11.75 -5.52 -7.83
CA ARG A 948 13.01 -4.80 -7.95
C ARG A 948 14.22 -5.71 -7.72
N CYS A 949 14.13 -6.66 -6.77
CA CYS A 949 15.16 -7.68 -6.60
C CYS A 949 15.21 -8.70 -7.76
N ARG A 950 14.07 -9.04 -8.38
CA ARG A 950 14.05 -9.87 -9.61
C ARG A 950 14.69 -9.15 -10.79
N MET A 951 14.37 -7.88 -11.01
CA MET A 951 14.99 -7.03 -12.04
C MET A 951 16.52 -7.03 -11.91
N LEU A 952 17.06 -6.84 -10.70
CA LEU A 952 18.51 -6.96 -10.44
C LEU A 952 19.05 -8.37 -10.75
N THR A 953 18.31 -9.42 -10.40
CA THR A 953 18.69 -10.81 -10.74
C THR A 953 18.78 -11.02 -12.26
N TYR A 954 17.92 -10.34 -13.03
CA TYR A 954 17.91 -10.37 -14.49
C TYR A 954 18.95 -9.44 -15.14
N GLY A 955 19.82 -8.78 -14.35
CA GLY A 955 20.84 -7.85 -14.86
C GLY A 955 20.31 -6.45 -15.20
N LEU A 956 19.14 -6.07 -14.69
CA LEU A 956 18.56 -4.74 -14.83
C LEU A 956 18.86 -3.93 -13.57
N ASN A 957 19.63 -2.83 -13.70
CA ASN A 957 20.12 -2.01 -12.58
C ASN A 957 19.03 -1.11 -11.95
N ALA A 958 17.92 -1.69 -11.50
CA ALA A 958 16.79 -0.97 -10.93
C ALA A 958 17.12 -0.27 -9.59
N GLU A 959 16.63 0.95 -9.38
CA GLU A 959 16.89 1.76 -8.17
C GLU A 959 16.16 1.25 -6.91
N PRO A 960 16.58 1.63 -5.69
CA PRO A 960 15.86 1.29 -4.45
C PRO A 960 14.49 1.98 -4.37
N VAL A 961 13.55 1.41 -3.62
CA VAL A 961 12.11 1.73 -3.76
C VAL A 961 11.55 2.53 -2.57
N ASN A 962 11.50 1.91 -1.39
CA ASN A 962 10.86 2.46 -0.20
C ASN A 962 11.91 2.86 0.87
N GLY A 963 13.04 3.39 0.41
CA GLY A 963 14.19 3.70 1.27
C GLY A 963 15.16 2.51 1.46
N ALA A 964 15.62 2.31 2.70
CA ALA A 964 16.74 1.42 3.01
C ALA A 964 16.33 -0.07 3.07
N GLY A 965 16.83 -0.87 2.12
CA GLY A 965 16.65 -2.32 2.04
C GLY A 965 17.85 -3.01 1.39
N ARG A 966 17.73 -4.32 1.08
CA ARG A 966 18.76 -5.09 0.36
C ARG A 966 18.16 -6.18 -0.53
N CYS A 967 18.83 -6.45 -1.65
CA CYS A 967 18.59 -7.63 -2.48
C CYS A 967 19.82 -8.56 -2.41
N PRO A 968 19.65 -9.90 -2.31
CA PRO A 968 20.72 -10.88 -2.39
C PRO A 968 20.97 -11.23 -3.87
N VAL A 969 21.68 -10.34 -4.55
CA VAL A 969 22.12 -10.50 -5.96
C VAL A 969 23.39 -11.37 -6.01
#